data_AF-A0A3L7STE7-F1
#
_entry.id   AF-A0A3L7STE7-F1
#
_cell.length_a   1.000
_cell.length_b   1.000
_cell.length_c   1.000
_cell.angle_alpha   90.00
_cell.angle_beta   90.00
_cell.angle_gamma   90.00
#
_symmetry.space_group_name_H-M   'P 1'
#
loop_
_entity.id
_entity.type
_entity.pdbx_description
1 polymer ?
#
loop_
_entity_poly.entity_id
_entity_poly.type
_entity_poly.pdbx_seq_one_letter_code
_entity_poly.pdbx_strand_id
1 'polypeptide(L)'
;MRIKIGYAIFMFSILTELTGLPTMLSLKKIAVLTGLFIFVGTGFTAEPALPDMKFKDVKEVAPGVFFRFSSISATDKTVPFGGSNNIWVVFEDHVAVIDANFPDGAADVVAAIRKTTNKPIRYVFDTHHHGDHAYGNSVFFKEGATVVAQANCARLMREFGPAEFEEAGKGPTGRKDVASSFLKAPGIVFDDRLVLDDGKQRVEFLFMGHAHTAGDAVAWLPKHGILCTGDACVNGAYNFMGHSDSGSWVKALEKMADLKPKMICPGHGPVAGADLIQKQKRYFVDLRDEVGKGIKQAKDLKSLQDSIKFPWYEQWTGVPVKPDNIEHVYKELTGMVVPHDLLRDLSYVSGNYTPEKPKTGWVAPKRVILSSGFMPARIAELKAIAPDIEFVAVPTLEEAGKAIMNADAVLGFADSSLLQSGNKLRWIQLGPDLPKDFLANAKTKGVQVTSLDRAALPAEADQALRNLLWVAQQGQADGLQGKNVAIYAPEALAKIVSSRVQNFGAKISINEMSPTMGGTDVMVIYLNNTKQANTLANIPWGGLKQGGSLIIMGDATGLKAEAINSVIKSAKAQLVAVDLKGIQNPEAIAKEPGVGKVHMVEKNTLASTSVTERKWKLLRENVRRFSTGEPLLAIIDGEDY
;
A
#
# COMPACT_ATOMS: atom_id res chain seq x y z
N MET A 1 43.20 -3.63 -22.67
CA MET A 1 44.53 -4.04 -22.17
C MET A 1 45.61 -2.95 -22.25
N ARG A 2 45.55 -2.00 -23.20
CA ARG A 2 46.49 -0.85 -23.26
C ARG A 2 46.16 0.34 -22.34
N ILE A 3 44.96 0.40 -21.75
CA ILE A 3 44.55 1.49 -20.82
C ILE A 3 44.96 1.17 -19.36
N LYS A 4 45.19 -0.10 -19.00
CA LYS A 4 45.55 -0.52 -17.63
C LYS A 4 47.04 -0.45 -17.31
N ILE A 5 47.91 -0.27 -18.32
CA ILE A 5 49.36 -0.08 -18.12
C ILE A 5 49.66 1.39 -17.74
N GLY A 6 48.86 2.35 -18.22
CA GLY A 6 49.03 3.77 -17.90
C GLY A 6 48.76 4.11 -16.43
N TYR A 7 47.79 3.43 -15.80
CA TYR A 7 47.43 3.66 -14.39
C TYR A 7 48.49 3.14 -13.41
N ALA A 8 49.18 2.04 -13.75
CA ALA A 8 50.24 1.48 -12.91
C ALA A 8 51.52 2.33 -12.95
N ILE A 9 51.82 2.94 -14.10
CA ILE A 9 52.96 3.86 -14.26
C ILE A 9 52.69 5.20 -13.54
N PHE A 10 51.45 5.70 -13.60
CA PHE A 10 51.06 6.95 -12.92
C PHE A 10 51.11 6.84 -11.38
N MET A 11 50.71 5.70 -10.81
CA MET A 11 50.80 5.45 -9.36
C MET A 11 52.24 5.22 -8.87
N PHE A 12 53.13 4.72 -9.73
CA PHE A 12 54.55 4.53 -9.37
C PHE A 12 55.31 5.85 -9.33
N SER A 13 54.98 6.80 -10.22
CA SER A 13 55.58 8.14 -10.24
C SER A 13 55.21 8.99 -9.01
N ILE A 14 53.97 8.84 -8.49
CA ILE A 14 53.50 9.56 -7.29
C ILE A 14 54.19 9.05 -6.01
N LEU A 15 54.57 7.77 -5.94
CA LEU A 15 55.30 7.24 -4.78
C LEU A 15 56.78 7.68 -4.73
N THR A 16 57.39 7.96 -5.88
CA THR A 16 58.78 8.44 -5.96
C THR A 16 58.93 9.93 -5.62
N GLU A 17 57.88 10.75 -5.76
CA GLU A 17 57.91 12.16 -5.34
C GLU A 17 57.68 12.36 -3.82
N LEU A 18 57.12 11.36 -3.12
CA LEU A 18 56.76 11.47 -1.70
C LEU A 18 57.80 10.93 -0.70
N THR A 19 58.90 10.32 -1.16
CA THR A 19 59.84 9.61 -0.25
C THR A 19 61.31 9.99 -0.37
N GLY A 20 61.71 10.87 -1.30
CA GLY A 20 62.98 11.62 -1.22
C GLY A 20 64.27 10.81 -1.00
N LEU A 21 64.36 9.55 -1.46
CA LEU A 21 65.57 8.73 -1.32
C LEU A 21 66.12 8.27 -2.68
N PRO A 22 67.44 8.40 -2.92
CA PRO A 22 68.04 8.13 -4.22
C PRO A 22 68.25 6.64 -4.48
N THR A 23 68.05 6.28 -5.74
CA THR A 23 68.28 4.98 -6.35
C THR A 23 69.75 4.58 -6.37
N MET A 24 70.13 3.55 -5.62
CA MET A 24 71.24 2.64 -5.99
C MET A 24 71.13 1.33 -5.21
N LEU A 25 70.85 0.22 -5.88
CA LEU A 25 71.49 -1.07 -5.59
C LEU A 25 71.22 -2.06 -6.74
N SER A 26 72.31 -2.69 -7.19
CA SER A 26 72.46 -3.40 -8.46
C SER A 26 71.76 -4.77 -8.53
N LEU A 27 71.34 -5.12 -9.76
CA LEU A 27 70.63 -6.32 -10.25
C LEU A 27 71.26 -7.72 -10.01
N LYS A 28 72.16 -7.94 -9.04
CA LYS A 28 72.88 -9.22 -8.90
C LYS A 28 72.84 -9.91 -7.53
N LYS A 29 71.99 -9.50 -6.59
CA LYS A 29 71.86 -10.18 -5.28
C LYS A 29 70.42 -10.49 -4.87
N ILE A 30 69.63 -11.04 -5.79
CA ILE A 30 68.34 -11.70 -5.46
C ILE A 30 68.33 -13.07 -6.15
N ALA A 31 69.20 -13.95 -5.68
CA ALA A 31 69.12 -15.39 -5.91
C ALA A 31 69.53 -16.03 -4.59
N VAL A 32 68.73 -16.97 -4.08
CA VAL A 32 68.80 -17.57 -2.72
C VAL A 32 67.94 -16.83 -1.68
N LEU A 33 66.64 -16.79 -1.96
CA LEU A 33 65.56 -16.78 -0.96
C LEU A 33 64.33 -17.44 -1.59
N THR A 34 64.54 -18.63 -2.14
CA THR A 34 63.49 -19.51 -2.66
C THR A 34 62.96 -20.32 -1.48
N GLY A 35 62.17 -19.68 -0.63
CA GLY A 35 61.62 -20.28 0.57
C GLY A 35 60.45 -19.46 1.07
N LEU A 36 59.24 -19.93 0.77
CA LEU A 36 58.01 -19.59 1.49
C LEU A 36 57.49 -18.14 1.33
N PHE A 37 57.07 -17.76 0.11
CA PHE A 37 55.96 -16.82 -0.01
C PHE A 37 54.68 -17.60 -0.28
N ILE A 38 53.88 -17.73 0.78
CA ILE A 38 52.51 -18.22 0.74
C ILE A 38 51.75 -17.36 -0.28
N PHE A 39 51.30 -18.00 -1.36
CA PHE A 39 50.30 -17.47 -2.27
C PHE A 39 49.00 -17.35 -1.47
N VAL A 40 48.79 -16.22 -0.79
CA VAL A 40 47.43 -15.79 -0.44
C VAL A 40 46.84 -15.28 -1.75
N GLY A 41 46.37 -16.22 -2.56
CA GLY A 41 45.53 -15.91 -3.71
C GLY A 41 44.32 -15.18 -3.18
N THR A 42 44.28 -13.86 -3.36
CA THR A 42 43.03 -13.12 -3.36
C THR A 42 42.25 -13.67 -4.54
N GLY A 43 41.41 -14.67 -4.25
CA GLY A 43 40.41 -15.17 -5.17
C GLY A 43 39.46 -14.01 -5.49
N PHE A 44 39.78 -13.26 -6.55
CA PHE A 44 38.75 -12.55 -7.29
C PHE A 44 37.84 -13.62 -7.87
N THR A 45 36.79 -13.99 -7.13
CA THR A 45 35.67 -14.72 -7.72
C THR A 45 35.12 -13.78 -8.79
N ALA A 46 35.36 -14.10 -10.06
CA ALA A 46 34.68 -13.45 -11.16
C ALA A 46 33.18 -13.47 -10.86
N GLU A 47 32.50 -12.33 -10.99
CA GLU A 47 31.04 -12.32 -10.91
C GLU A 47 30.51 -13.37 -11.89
N PRO A 48 29.60 -14.27 -11.46
CA PRO A 48 29.05 -15.28 -12.35
C PRO A 48 28.51 -14.61 -13.60
N ALA A 49 28.93 -15.06 -14.78
CA ALA A 49 28.37 -14.56 -16.03
C ALA A 49 26.85 -14.78 -16.02
N LEU A 50 26.09 -13.71 -16.29
CA LEU A 50 24.63 -13.79 -16.36
C LEU A 50 24.22 -14.81 -17.42
N PRO A 51 23.25 -15.70 -17.12
CA PRO A 51 22.87 -16.74 -18.06
C PRO A 51 22.11 -16.14 -19.25
N ASP A 52 22.55 -16.44 -20.47
CA ASP A 52 21.74 -16.25 -21.68
C ASP A 52 20.63 -17.32 -21.71
N MET A 53 19.36 -16.92 -21.86
CA MET A 53 18.20 -17.79 -21.69
C MET A 53 17.15 -17.54 -22.78
N LYS A 54 16.59 -18.62 -23.31
CA LYS A 54 15.45 -18.61 -24.24
C LYS A 54 14.15 -18.85 -23.50
N PHE A 55 13.03 -18.50 -24.13
CA PHE A 55 11.70 -18.70 -23.59
C PHE A 55 11.49 -20.17 -23.16
N LYS A 56 10.98 -20.36 -21.94
CA LYS A 56 10.84 -21.63 -21.19
C LYS A 56 12.12 -22.30 -20.70
N ASP A 57 13.31 -21.72 -20.90
CA ASP A 57 14.53 -22.26 -20.33
C ASP A 57 14.49 -22.24 -18.80
N VAL A 58 15.07 -23.27 -18.20
CA VAL A 58 15.28 -23.42 -16.76
C VAL A 58 16.77 -23.50 -16.49
N LYS A 59 17.27 -22.69 -15.56
CA LYS A 59 18.67 -22.73 -15.12
C LYS A 59 18.79 -22.67 -13.61
N GLU A 60 19.70 -23.47 -13.07
CA GLU A 60 20.16 -23.33 -11.69
C GLU A 60 21.11 -22.12 -11.62
N VAL A 61 20.67 -21.05 -10.99
CA VAL A 61 21.41 -19.77 -10.90
C VAL A 61 22.29 -19.67 -9.65
N ALA A 62 21.99 -20.49 -8.65
CA ALA A 62 22.83 -20.78 -7.49
C ALA A 62 22.45 -22.17 -6.94
N PRO A 63 23.30 -22.82 -6.11
CA PRO A 63 22.99 -24.15 -5.58
C PRO A 63 21.59 -24.22 -4.93
N GLY A 64 20.71 -25.04 -5.51
CA GLY A 64 19.32 -25.21 -5.09
C GLY A 64 18.38 -24.06 -5.41
N VAL A 65 18.77 -23.11 -6.27
CA VAL A 65 17.97 -21.96 -6.71
C VAL A 65 17.85 -21.96 -8.22
N PHE A 66 16.63 -22.08 -8.72
CA PHE A 66 16.36 -22.21 -10.15
C PHE A 66 15.53 -21.04 -10.65
N PHE A 67 15.84 -20.57 -11.84
CA PHE A 67 15.11 -19.53 -12.55
C PHE A 67 14.53 -20.11 -13.85
N ARG A 68 13.26 -19.85 -14.12
CA ARG A 68 12.59 -20.17 -15.39
C ARG A 68 12.19 -18.90 -16.10
N PHE A 69 12.67 -18.74 -17.34
CA PHE A 69 12.34 -17.58 -18.17
C PHE A 69 11.02 -17.80 -18.92
N SER A 70 9.98 -17.03 -18.60
CA SER A 70 8.62 -17.18 -19.18
C SER A 70 7.99 -15.85 -19.62
N SER A 71 8.75 -14.76 -19.54
CA SER A 71 8.25 -13.43 -19.85
C SER A 71 8.13 -13.15 -21.36
N ILE A 72 7.38 -12.10 -21.70
CA ILE A 72 7.24 -11.55 -23.05
C ILE A 72 8.55 -10.88 -23.50
N SER A 73 8.84 -10.88 -24.80
CA SER A 73 9.92 -10.06 -25.37
C SER A 73 9.44 -8.65 -25.72
N ALA A 74 10.17 -7.61 -25.30
CA ALA A 74 9.86 -6.23 -25.65
C ALA A 74 10.10 -5.92 -27.14
N THR A 75 10.98 -6.67 -27.80
CA THR A 75 11.43 -6.39 -29.19
C THR A 75 11.05 -7.49 -30.18
N ASP A 76 10.91 -8.74 -29.72
CA ASP A 76 10.54 -9.88 -30.56
C ASP A 76 9.07 -10.27 -30.35
N LYS A 77 8.20 -9.82 -31.26
CA LYS A 77 6.76 -10.09 -31.22
C LYS A 77 6.40 -11.56 -31.47
N THR A 78 7.35 -12.41 -31.85
CA THR A 78 7.12 -13.85 -32.03
C THR A 78 7.18 -14.62 -30.72
N VAL A 79 7.78 -14.03 -29.67
CA VAL A 79 7.79 -14.62 -28.32
C VAL A 79 6.41 -14.40 -27.68
N PRO A 80 5.65 -15.47 -27.40
CA PRO A 80 4.35 -15.33 -26.76
C PRO A 80 4.50 -14.83 -25.32
N PHE A 81 3.49 -14.13 -24.82
CA PHE A 81 3.44 -13.80 -23.39
C PHE A 81 3.18 -15.09 -22.58
N GLY A 82 4.18 -15.56 -21.85
CA GLY A 82 4.10 -16.74 -20.99
C GLY A 82 3.92 -16.42 -19.51
N GLY A 83 3.40 -15.24 -19.18
CA GLY A 83 3.23 -14.73 -17.81
C GLY A 83 4.52 -14.17 -17.20
N SER A 84 4.70 -14.37 -15.89
CA SER A 84 5.88 -13.97 -15.13
C SER A 84 7.01 -15.00 -15.19
N ASN A 85 8.24 -14.55 -14.96
CA ASN A 85 9.34 -15.45 -14.63
C ASN A 85 9.08 -16.09 -13.27
N ASN A 86 9.55 -17.33 -13.10
CA ASN A 86 9.34 -18.09 -11.86
C ASN A 86 10.68 -18.50 -11.28
N ILE A 87 10.77 -18.48 -9.94
CA ILE A 87 11.94 -18.92 -9.21
C ILE A 87 11.50 -20.00 -8.22
N TRP A 88 12.30 -21.03 -8.01
CA TRP A 88 12.10 -21.92 -6.89
C TRP A 88 13.39 -22.21 -6.14
N VAL A 89 13.24 -22.36 -4.83
CA VAL A 89 14.30 -22.62 -3.88
C VAL A 89 14.05 -23.98 -3.25
N VAL A 90 15.04 -24.87 -3.37
CA VAL A 90 15.01 -26.22 -2.81
C VAL A 90 15.62 -26.17 -1.41
N PHE A 91 14.77 -26.24 -0.40
CA PHE A 91 15.14 -26.42 1.01
C PHE A 91 15.42 -27.90 1.30
N GLU A 92 15.76 -28.24 2.54
CA GLU A 92 16.07 -29.58 3.00
C GLU A 92 14.90 -30.56 2.83
N ASP A 93 13.68 -30.16 3.19
CA ASP A 93 12.48 -31.00 3.17
C ASP A 93 11.38 -30.53 2.20
N HIS A 94 11.51 -29.34 1.60
CA HIS A 94 10.48 -28.78 0.71
C HIS A 94 11.04 -27.88 -0.40
N VAL A 95 10.14 -27.41 -1.27
CA VAL A 95 10.36 -26.36 -2.26
C VAL A 95 9.49 -25.16 -1.94
N ALA A 96 10.07 -23.96 -2.04
CA ALA A 96 9.34 -22.69 -2.05
C ALA A 96 9.43 -22.07 -3.45
N VAL A 97 8.29 -21.63 -3.99
CA VAL A 97 8.17 -21.00 -5.32
C VAL A 97 7.93 -19.50 -5.14
N ILE A 98 8.47 -18.69 -6.04
CA ILE A 98 8.27 -17.24 -6.12
C ILE A 98 7.56 -16.96 -7.45
N ASP A 99 6.40 -16.32 -7.33
CA ASP A 99 5.36 -16.10 -8.33
C ASP A 99 4.76 -17.38 -8.94
N ALA A 100 3.44 -17.41 -9.00
CA ALA A 100 2.63 -18.56 -9.36
C ALA A 100 2.35 -18.67 -10.88
N ASN A 101 2.67 -17.65 -11.68
CA ASN A 101 2.27 -17.59 -13.09
C ASN A 101 0.74 -17.63 -13.28
N PHE A 102 0.27 -17.79 -14.52
CA PHE A 102 -1.08 -18.24 -14.86
C PHE A 102 -1.24 -19.76 -14.70
N PRO A 103 -2.46 -20.31 -14.62
CA PRO A 103 -2.66 -21.74 -14.39
C PRO A 103 -1.91 -22.71 -15.34
N ASP A 104 -1.81 -22.39 -16.63
CA ASP A 104 -1.04 -23.22 -17.58
C ASP A 104 0.48 -23.11 -17.36
N GLY A 105 0.99 -21.89 -17.16
CA GLY A 105 2.38 -21.63 -16.79
C GLY A 105 2.76 -22.26 -15.44
N ALA A 106 1.85 -22.26 -14.47
CA ALA A 106 2.02 -22.89 -13.17
C ALA A 106 2.20 -24.40 -13.31
N ALA A 107 1.42 -25.04 -14.20
CA ALA A 107 1.58 -26.47 -14.50
C ALA A 107 2.94 -26.77 -15.14
N ASP A 108 3.41 -25.92 -16.06
CA ASP A 108 4.76 -25.99 -16.64
C ASP A 108 5.85 -25.85 -15.55
N VAL A 109 5.65 -24.95 -14.59
CA VAL A 109 6.57 -24.72 -13.46
C VAL A 109 6.62 -25.94 -12.53
N VAL A 110 5.46 -26.51 -12.17
CA VAL A 110 5.41 -27.75 -11.38
C VAL A 110 6.17 -28.87 -12.10
N ALA A 111 5.92 -29.06 -13.40
CA ALA A 111 6.63 -30.05 -14.20
C ALA A 111 8.15 -29.80 -14.25
N ALA A 112 8.59 -28.55 -14.30
CA ALA A 112 10.00 -28.18 -14.23
C ALA A 112 10.61 -28.46 -12.85
N ILE A 113 9.91 -28.13 -11.76
CA ILE A 113 10.36 -28.43 -10.39
C ILE A 113 10.58 -29.93 -10.22
N ARG A 114 9.66 -30.78 -10.71
CA ARG A 114 9.76 -32.25 -10.64
C ARG A 114 10.97 -32.82 -11.38
N LYS A 115 11.52 -32.11 -12.38
CA LYS A 115 12.79 -32.49 -13.04
C LYS A 115 14.02 -32.13 -12.21
N THR A 116 13.89 -31.24 -11.23
CA THR A 116 15.00 -30.79 -10.37
C THR A 116 15.01 -31.48 -9.01
N THR A 117 13.84 -31.86 -8.48
CA THR A 117 13.70 -32.47 -7.16
C THR A 117 12.35 -33.17 -6.98
N ASN A 118 12.30 -34.17 -6.10
CA ASN A 118 11.08 -34.88 -5.69
C ASN A 118 10.48 -34.35 -4.38
N LYS A 119 11.04 -33.28 -3.80
CA LYS A 119 10.55 -32.70 -2.54
C LYS A 119 9.16 -32.06 -2.73
N PRO A 120 8.30 -32.06 -1.69
CA PRO A 120 6.99 -31.42 -1.75
C PRO A 120 7.11 -29.92 -1.98
N ILE A 121 6.20 -29.36 -2.77
CA ILE A 121 6.07 -27.91 -2.92
C ILE A 121 5.20 -27.43 -1.76
N ARG A 122 5.78 -26.68 -0.82
CA ARG A 122 5.09 -26.31 0.43
C ARG A 122 4.63 -24.86 0.44
N TYR A 123 5.33 -23.99 -0.27
CA TYR A 123 5.03 -22.56 -0.32
C TYR A 123 5.08 -22.05 -1.76
N VAL A 124 4.14 -21.16 -2.09
CA VAL A 124 4.22 -20.27 -3.26
C VAL A 124 4.04 -18.85 -2.74
N PHE A 125 4.97 -17.96 -3.07
CA PHE A 125 4.98 -16.57 -2.66
C PHE A 125 4.59 -15.68 -3.83
N ASP A 126 3.53 -14.90 -3.66
CA ASP A 126 3.13 -13.89 -4.63
C ASP A 126 3.85 -12.58 -4.34
N THR A 127 4.65 -12.10 -5.29
CA THR A 127 5.27 -10.78 -5.18
C THR A 127 4.24 -9.66 -5.20
N HIS A 128 3.14 -9.85 -5.94
CA HIS A 128 1.97 -8.97 -6.01
C HIS A 128 0.75 -9.69 -6.61
N HIS A 129 -0.41 -9.01 -6.67
CA HIS A 129 -1.71 -9.63 -6.96
C HIS A 129 -2.08 -9.80 -8.44
N HIS A 130 -1.27 -9.28 -9.38
CA HIS A 130 -1.63 -9.34 -10.79
C HIS A 130 -1.64 -10.78 -11.31
N GLY A 131 -2.46 -10.99 -12.34
CA GLY A 131 -2.85 -12.34 -12.71
C GLY A 131 -1.69 -13.24 -13.14
N ASP A 132 -0.70 -12.69 -13.84
CA ASP A 132 0.49 -13.40 -14.30
C ASP A 132 1.47 -13.72 -13.19
N HIS A 133 1.22 -13.23 -11.97
CA HIS A 133 1.98 -13.57 -10.78
C HIS A 133 1.18 -14.45 -9.82
N ALA A 134 -0.16 -14.42 -9.85
CA ALA A 134 -0.99 -15.01 -8.80
C ALA A 134 -2.03 -16.04 -9.25
N TYR A 135 -2.53 -16.02 -10.49
CA TYR A 135 -3.72 -16.84 -10.83
C TYR A 135 -3.42 -18.34 -10.88
N GLY A 136 -2.16 -18.71 -11.05
CA GLY A 136 -1.64 -20.06 -10.91
C GLY A 136 -1.66 -20.62 -9.49
N ASN A 137 -1.97 -19.81 -8.46
CA ASN A 137 -2.08 -20.25 -7.07
C ASN A 137 -3.00 -21.46 -6.88
N SER A 138 -4.04 -21.57 -7.71
CA SER A 138 -4.95 -22.72 -7.75
C SER A 138 -4.25 -24.04 -8.06
N VAL A 139 -3.21 -24.03 -8.90
CA VAL A 139 -2.41 -25.20 -9.27
C VAL A 139 -1.52 -25.61 -8.11
N PHE A 140 -0.78 -24.67 -7.53
CA PHE A 140 0.09 -24.93 -6.37
C PHE A 140 -0.71 -25.36 -5.13
N PHE A 141 -1.90 -24.82 -4.92
CA PHE A 141 -2.80 -25.26 -3.86
C PHE A 141 -3.22 -26.72 -4.03
N LYS A 142 -3.48 -27.19 -5.25
CA LYS A 142 -3.76 -28.60 -5.54
C LYS A 142 -2.55 -29.50 -5.30
N GLU A 143 -1.32 -28.99 -5.47
CA GLU A 143 -0.08 -29.67 -5.09
C GLU A 143 0.18 -29.69 -3.57
N GLY A 144 -0.69 -29.06 -2.77
CA GLY A 144 -0.56 -28.99 -1.30
C GLY A 144 0.22 -27.77 -0.79
N ALA A 145 0.57 -26.81 -1.66
CA ALA A 145 1.30 -25.62 -1.25
C ALA A 145 0.38 -24.59 -0.57
N THR A 146 0.95 -23.87 0.41
CA THR A 146 0.32 -22.70 1.02
C THR A 146 0.78 -21.44 0.29
N VAL A 147 -0.19 -20.63 -0.14
CA VAL A 147 0.07 -19.33 -0.77
C VAL A 147 0.44 -18.31 0.31
N VAL A 148 1.53 -17.59 0.08
CA VAL A 148 2.13 -16.58 0.96
C VAL A 148 2.11 -15.23 0.24
N ALA A 149 1.69 -14.16 0.91
CA ALA A 149 1.78 -12.82 0.34
C ALA A 149 1.90 -11.74 1.41
N GLN A 150 2.33 -10.55 1.00
CA GLN A 150 2.26 -9.35 1.85
C GLN A 150 0.79 -8.94 2.10
N ALA A 151 0.50 -8.29 3.23
CA ALA A 151 -0.85 -7.93 3.67
C ALA A 151 -1.68 -7.16 2.65
N ASN A 152 -1.09 -6.15 1.99
CA ASN A 152 -1.75 -5.41 0.93
C ASN A 152 -1.92 -6.27 -0.32
N CYS A 153 -0.96 -7.12 -0.71
CA CYS A 153 -1.16 -8.04 -1.83
C CYS A 153 -2.36 -8.97 -1.57
N ALA A 154 -2.45 -9.56 -0.38
CA ALA A 154 -3.57 -10.41 0.01
C ALA A 154 -4.90 -9.63 0.03
N ARG A 155 -4.89 -8.38 0.52
CA ARG A 155 -6.06 -7.48 0.48
C ARG A 155 -6.48 -7.20 -0.98
N LEU A 156 -5.54 -6.75 -1.81
CA LEU A 156 -5.79 -6.40 -3.21
C LEU A 156 -6.31 -7.62 -3.99
N MET A 157 -5.76 -8.81 -3.77
CA MET A 157 -6.27 -10.02 -4.40
C MET A 157 -7.69 -10.37 -3.96
N ARG A 158 -8.05 -10.14 -2.68
CA ARG A 158 -9.43 -10.35 -2.21
C ARG A 158 -10.41 -9.33 -2.78
N GLU A 159 -9.95 -8.09 -2.94
CA GLU A 159 -10.80 -6.96 -3.31
C GLU A 159 -10.97 -6.82 -4.83
N PHE A 160 -9.88 -6.91 -5.58
CA PHE A 160 -9.84 -6.74 -7.04
C PHE A 160 -9.86 -8.09 -7.77
N GLY A 161 -9.19 -9.09 -7.19
CA GLY A 161 -8.96 -10.37 -7.84
C GLY A 161 -10.20 -11.07 -8.36
N PRO A 162 -11.37 -11.13 -7.67
CA PRO A 162 -12.54 -11.83 -8.20
C PRO A 162 -13.02 -11.28 -9.54
N ALA A 163 -13.13 -9.95 -9.66
CA ALA A 163 -13.60 -9.30 -10.89
C ALA A 163 -12.55 -9.38 -12.00
N GLU A 164 -11.28 -9.14 -11.66
CA GLU A 164 -10.17 -9.22 -12.63
C GLU A 164 -9.95 -10.65 -13.13
N PHE A 165 -10.08 -11.65 -12.26
CA PHE A 165 -9.95 -13.07 -12.59
C PHE A 165 -11.08 -13.51 -13.52
N GLU A 166 -12.32 -13.11 -13.21
CA GLU A 166 -13.47 -13.38 -14.07
C GLU A 166 -13.28 -12.74 -15.45
N GLU A 167 -12.86 -11.47 -15.50
CA GLU A 167 -12.62 -10.75 -16.74
C GLU A 167 -11.48 -11.36 -17.56
N ALA A 168 -10.38 -11.78 -16.91
CA ALA A 168 -9.26 -12.44 -17.59
C ALA A 168 -9.68 -13.74 -18.30
N GLY A 169 -10.74 -14.41 -17.83
CA GLY A 169 -11.30 -15.61 -18.46
C GLY A 169 -12.38 -15.35 -19.51
N LYS A 170 -12.88 -14.12 -19.65
CA LYS A 170 -14.05 -13.78 -20.49
C LYS A 170 -13.69 -13.46 -21.95
N GLY A 171 -14.66 -13.72 -22.83
CA GLY A 171 -14.65 -13.28 -24.22
C GLY A 171 -13.76 -14.12 -25.16
N PRO A 172 -13.76 -13.78 -26.47
CA PRO A 172 -13.03 -14.55 -27.49
C PRO A 172 -11.51 -14.56 -27.32
N THR A 173 -10.96 -13.55 -26.63
CA THR A 173 -9.54 -13.39 -26.31
C THR A 173 -9.20 -13.74 -24.86
N GLY A 174 -10.20 -14.17 -24.08
CA GLY A 174 -10.02 -14.55 -22.68
C GLY A 174 -9.19 -15.82 -22.53
N ARG A 175 -8.54 -15.94 -21.38
CA ARG A 175 -7.70 -17.08 -21.02
C ARG A 175 -8.53 -18.25 -20.52
N LYS A 176 -8.58 -19.30 -21.35
CA LYS A 176 -9.36 -20.52 -21.08
C LYS A 176 -8.89 -21.26 -19.84
N ASP A 177 -7.57 -21.27 -19.60
CA ASP A 177 -6.94 -21.83 -18.40
C ASP A 177 -7.47 -21.17 -17.12
N VAL A 178 -7.61 -19.84 -17.12
CA VAL A 178 -8.23 -19.10 -16.00
C VAL A 178 -9.70 -19.40 -15.86
N ALA A 179 -10.46 -19.36 -16.96
CA ALA A 179 -11.90 -19.65 -16.94
C ALA A 179 -12.20 -21.07 -16.41
N SER A 180 -11.27 -22.02 -16.59
CA SER A 180 -11.37 -23.39 -16.10
C SER A 180 -10.80 -23.62 -14.68
N SER A 181 -10.33 -22.55 -14.03
CA SER A 181 -9.75 -22.60 -12.68
C SER A 181 -10.53 -21.74 -11.69
N PHE A 182 -9.98 -21.52 -10.50
CA PHE A 182 -10.55 -20.66 -9.47
C PHE A 182 -9.48 -19.74 -8.87
N LEU A 183 -9.88 -18.56 -8.42
CA LEU A 183 -8.98 -17.65 -7.72
C LEU A 183 -8.65 -18.21 -6.33
N LYS A 184 -7.36 -18.36 -6.01
CA LYS A 184 -6.90 -18.81 -4.70
C LYS A 184 -6.15 -17.69 -3.98
N ALA A 185 -6.76 -17.20 -2.90
CA ALA A 185 -6.18 -16.15 -2.06
C ALA A 185 -5.05 -16.68 -1.14
N PRO A 186 -4.12 -15.79 -0.71
CA PRO A 186 -3.06 -16.12 0.25
C PRO A 186 -3.60 -16.65 1.58
N GLY A 187 -2.98 -17.73 2.07
CA GLY A 187 -3.28 -18.37 3.35
C GLY A 187 -2.32 -17.95 4.49
N ILE A 188 -1.09 -17.58 4.15
CA ILE A 188 -0.14 -16.93 5.06
C ILE A 188 0.05 -15.50 4.59
N VAL A 189 -0.03 -14.56 5.53
CA VAL A 189 0.08 -13.13 5.27
C VAL A 189 1.10 -12.52 6.23
N PHE A 190 1.92 -11.59 5.74
CA PHE A 190 2.87 -10.84 6.56
C PHE A 190 2.79 -9.34 6.25
N ASP A 191 3.13 -8.51 7.23
CA ASP A 191 3.13 -7.05 7.06
C ASP A 191 4.44 -6.56 6.42
N ASP A 192 5.56 -6.69 7.16
CA ASP A 192 6.86 -6.16 6.74
C ASP A 192 7.83 -7.25 6.28
N ARG A 193 7.91 -8.36 7.02
CA ARG A 193 8.89 -9.42 6.79
C ARG A 193 8.39 -10.80 7.17
N LEU A 194 8.70 -11.81 6.36
CA LEU A 194 8.57 -13.22 6.67
C LEU A 194 9.85 -13.94 6.24
N VAL A 195 10.29 -14.95 7.00
CA VAL A 195 11.52 -15.69 6.71
C VAL A 195 11.24 -17.19 6.67
N LEU A 196 11.75 -17.86 5.62
CA LEU A 196 11.92 -19.31 5.56
C LEU A 196 13.40 -19.62 5.71
N ASP A 197 13.76 -20.46 6.67
CA ASP A 197 15.16 -20.81 6.97
C ASP A 197 15.23 -22.24 7.54
N ASP A 198 16.05 -23.10 6.94
CA ASP A 198 16.34 -24.46 7.41
C ASP A 198 17.80 -24.63 7.89
N GLY A 199 18.53 -23.52 8.04
CA GLY A 199 19.95 -23.47 8.37
C GLY A 199 20.89 -23.71 7.17
N LYS A 200 20.38 -24.17 6.03
CA LYS A 200 21.15 -24.40 4.78
C LYS A 200 20.75 -23.42 3.68
N GLN A 201 19.46 -23.15 3.56
CA GLN A 201 18.84 -22.15 2.70
C GLN A 201 18.03 -21.17 3.52
N ARG A 202 18.01 -19.92 3.05
CA ARG A 202 17.27 -18.82 3.67
C ARG A 202 16.66 -17.94 2.59
N VAL A 203 15.37 -17.69 2.71
CA VAL A 203 14.61 -16.74 1.88
C VAL A 203 13.89 -15.77 2.81
N GLU A 204 14.07 -14.47 2.57
CA GLU A 204 13.36 -13.41 3.28
C GLU A 204 12.40 -12.70 2.34
N PHE A 205 11.10 -12.77 2.65
CA PHE A 205 10.08 -12.00 1.97
C PHE A 205 9.99 -10.63 2.65
N LEU A 206 10.16 -9.56 1.88
CA LEU A 206 10.34 -8.20 2.38
C LEU A 206 9.39 -7.24 1.68
N PHE A 207 8.61 -6.49 2.44
CA PHE A 207 7.81 -5.39 1.93
C PHE A 207 8.70 -4.17 1.66
N MET A 208 8.74 -3.70 0.41
CA MET A 208 9.59 -2.58 0.01
C MET A 208 8.83 -1.24 -0.01
N GLY A 209 7.51 -1.27 0.00
CA GLY A 209 6.64 -0.11 -0.19
C GLY A 209 5.81 -0.24 -1.46
N HIS A 210 4.98 0.77 -1.72
CA HIS A 210 4.19 0.83 -2.96
C HIS A 210 5.11 1.08 -4.14
N ALA A 211 5.21 0.13 -5.07
CA ALA A 211 5.94 0.27 -6.31
C ALA A 211 4.97 0.11 -7.49
N HIS A 212 5.01 -1.02 -8.20
CA HIS A 212 4.05 -1.48 -9.20
C HIS A 212 2.62 -1.61 -8.66
N THR A 213 2.49 -2.10 -7.43
CA THR A 213 1.26 -2.16 -6.65
C THR A 213 1.51 -1.77 -5.18
N ALA A 214 0.46 -1.50 -4.42
CA ALA A 214 0.58 -1.21 -2.98
C ALA A 214 1.00 -2.44 -2.14
N GLY A 215 1.01 -3.63 -2.75
CA GLY A 215 1.33 -4.91 -2.11
C GLY A 215 2.65 -5.53 -2.54
N ASP A 216 3.51 -4.80 -3.26
CA ASP A 216 4.74 -5.39 -3.76
C ASP A 216 5.69 -5.80 -2.64
N ALA A 217 6.09 -7.06 -2.68
CA ALA A 217 7.12 -7.61 -1.84
C ALA A 217 8.12 -8.43 -2.67
N VAL A 218 9.34 -8.52 -2.15
CA VAL A 218 10.46 -9.17 -2.84
C VAL A 218 10.95 -10.38 -2.03
N ALA A 219 11.55 -11.36 -2.71
CA ALA A 219 12.22 -12.49 -2.04
C ALA A 219 13.75 -12.30 -2.10
N TRP A 220 14.37 -12.14 -0.94
CA TRP A 220 15.81 -11.93 -0.77
C TRP A 220 16.50 -13.20 -0.26
N LEU A 221 17.53 -13.65 -0.98
CA LEU A 221 18.35 -14.82 -0.63
C LEU A 221 19.75 -14.34 -0.23
N PRO A 222 19.98 -14.00 1.05
CA PRO A 222 21.21 -13.31 1.48
C PRO A 222 22.48 -14.13 1.23
N LYS A 223 22.42 -15.46 1.40
CA LYS A 223 23.55 -16.36 1.16
C LYS A 223 24.07 -16.29 -0.28
N HIS A 224 23.15 -16.19 -1.24
CA HIS A 224 23.46 -16.19 -2.66
C HIS A 224 23.61 -14.78 -3.23
N GLY A 225 23.11 -13.76 -2.53
CA GLY A 225 23.03 -12.40 -3.04
C GLY A 225 22.02 -12.26 -4.18
N ILE A 226 20.94 -13.04 -4.16
CA ILE A 226 19.90 -13.05 -5.21
C ILE A 226 18.65 -12.33 -4.68
N LEU A 227 18.14 -11.37 -5.46
CA LEU A 227 16.89 -10.68 -5.18
C LEU A 227 15.86 -10.98 -6.27
N CYS A 228 14.73 -11.57 -5.88
CA CYS A 228 13.60 -11.80 -6.78
C CYS A 228 12.59 -10.67 -6.56
N THR A 229 12.37 -9.85 -7.59
CA THR A 229 11.75 -8.53 -7.43
C THR A 229 10.30 -8.46 -7.88
N GLY A 230 9.77 -9.53 -8.50
CA GLY A 230 8.51 -9.43 -9.23
C GLY A 230 8.56 -8.26 -10.20
N ASP A 231 7.49 -7.48 -10.25
CA ASP A 231 7.42 -6.29 -11.09
C ASP A 231 7.91 -5.02 -10.42
N ALA A 232 8.28 -5.05 -9.14
CA ALA A 232 8.86 -3.88 -8.47
C ALA A 232 10.24 -3.48 -9.03
N CYS A 233 10.90 -4.37 -9.77
CA CYS A 233 12.08 -4.05 -10.59
C CYS A 233 12.16 -5.04 -11.76
N VAL A 234 11.88 -4.60 -12.99
CA VAL A 234 11.87 -5.43 -14.21
C VAL A 234 13.05 -5.13 -15.13
N ASN A 235 13.48 -6.10 -15.93
CA ASN A 235 14.58 -5.90 -16.89
C ASN A 235 14.07 -5.67 -18.32
N GLY A 236 13.75 -4.41 -18.64
CA GLY A 236 13.23 -4.01 -19.95
C GLY A 236 12.04 -3.06 -19.80
N ALA A 237 11.30 -2.82 -20.88
CA ALA A 237 10.18 -1.88 -20.92
C ALA A 237 8.85 -2.46 -20.40
N TYR A 238 8.90 -3.15 -19.27
CA TYR A 238 7.77 -3.87 -18.69
C TYR A 238 7.08 -3.11 -17.54
N ASN A 239 7.54 -1.90 -17.22
CA ASN A 239 6.90 -1.06 -16.20
C ASN A 239 5.44 -0.75 -16.61
N PHE A 240 4.50 -1.39 -15.93
CA PHE A 240 3.07 -1.08 -15.99
C PHE A 240 2.71 -0.23 -14.77
N MET A 241 2.08 0.92 -15.00
CA MET A 241 1.86 1.91 -13.94
C MET A 241 0.40 1.98 -13.47
N GLY A 242 -0.48 1.09 -13.92
CA GLY A 242 -1.92 1.19 -13.65
C GLY A 242 -2.28 1.23 -12.16
N HIS A 243 -1.56 0.49 -11.33
CA HIS A 243 -1.75 0.45 -9.87
C HIS A 243 -0.56 1.04 -9.09
N SER A 244 0.34 1.77 -9.76
CA SER A 244 1.61 2.18 -9.17
C SER A 244 1.57 3.52 -8.43
N ASP A 245 2.60 3.77 -7.61
CA ASP A 245 2.95 5.10 -7.11
C ASP A 245 4.41 5.36 -7.45
N SER A 246 4.68 6.18 -8.46
CA SER A 246 6.04 6.33 -9.02
C SER A 246 7.01 7.04 -8.07
N GLY A 247 6.52 7.86 -7.14
CA GLY A 247 7.35 8.47 -6.10
C GLY A 247 7.77 7.47 -5.02
N SER A 248 6.85 6.61 -4.58
CA SER A 248 7.13 5.52 -3.65
C SER A 248 7.97 4.41 -4.30
N TRP A 249 7.79 4.16 -5.60
CA TRP A 249 8.56 3.18 -6.35
C TRP A 249 10.07 3.50 -6.32
N VAL A 250 10.45 4.77 -6.48
CA VAL A 250 11.85 5.22 -6.34
C VAL A 250 12.42 4.83 -4.97
N LYS A 251 11.65 5.00 -3.89
CA LYS A 251 12.07 4.64 -2.52
C LYS A 251 12.15 3.12 -2.32
N ALA A 252 11.23 2.37 -2.92
CA ALA A 252 11.28 0.91 -2.91
C ALA A 252 12.56 0.39 -3.58
N LEU A 253 12.94 0.97 -4.72
CA LEU A 253 14.18 0.65 -5.42
C LEU A 253 15.43 1.00 -4.59
N GLU A 254 15.40 2.10 -3.83
CA GLU A 254 16.48 2.45 -2.89
C GLU A 254 16.65 1.38 -1.79
N LYS A 255 15.55 0.95 -1.15
CA LYS A 255 15.59 -0.13 -0.16
C LYS A 255 16.09 -1.45 -0.74
N MET A 256 15.71 -1.76 -1.99
CA MET A 256 16.25 -2.93 -2.70
C MET A 256 17.75 -2.82 -2.96
N ALA A 257 18.24 -1.62 -3.30
CA ALA A 257 19.68 -1.38 -3.48
C ALA A 257 20.47 -1.56 -2.18
N ASP A 258 19.89 -1.19 -1.04
CA ASP A 258 20.53 -1.32 0.28
C ASP A 258 20.80 -2.77 0.69
N LEU A 259 20.07 -3.73 0.13
CA LEU A 259 20.35 -5.17 0.28
C LEU A 259 21.64 -5.60 -0.43
N LYS A 260 22.18 -4.77 -1.33
CA LYS A 260 23.37 -5.02 -2.15
C LYS A 260 23.29 -6.36 -2.91
N PRO A 261 22.22 -6.59 -3.71
CA PRO A 261 22.09 -7.80 -4.51
C PRO A 261 23.24 -7.92 -5.50
N LYS A 262 23.71 -9.15 -5.73
CA LYS A 262 24.64 -9.47 -6.81
C LYS A 262 23.89 -9.79 -8.10
N MET A 263 22.75 -10.45 -7.95
CA MET A 263 21.91 -10.89 -9.05
C MET A 263 20.45 -10.53 -8.77
N ILE A 264 19.75 -10.11 -9.82
CA ILE A 264 18.34 -9.75 -9.79
C ILE A 264 17.58 -10.69 -10.72
N CYS A 265 16.56 -11.33 -10.17
CA CYS A 265 15.62 -12.19 -10.87
C CYS A 265 14.27 -11.43 -10.98
N PRO A 266 14.04 -10.70 -12.08
CA PRO A 266 12.83 -9.90 -12.24
C PRO A 266 11.61 -10.76 -12.60
N GLY A 267 10.41 -10.23 -12.36
CA GLY A 267 9.15 -10.79 -12.86
C GLY A 267 9.08 -10.80 -14.38
N HIS A 268 9.69 -9.81 -15.02
CA HIS A 268 9.80 -9.70 -16.47
C HIS A 268 11.20 -9.33 -16.96
N GLY A 269 11.58 -9.93 -18.10
CA GLY A 269 12.90 -9.80 -18.70
C GLY A 269 13.95 -10.78 -18.16
N PRO A 270 15.18 -10.77 -18.70
CA PRO A 270 16.24 -11.70 -18.30
C PRO A 270 16.85 -11.34 -16.94
N VAL A 271 17.51 -12.31 -16.31
CA VAL A 271 18.31 -12.11 -15.09
C VAL A 271 19.35 -11.00 -15.32
N ALA A 272 19.55 -10.14 -14.32
CA ALA A 272 20.44 -9.00 -14.41
C ALA A 272 21.38 -8.87 -13.20
N GLY A 273 22.38 -8.01 -13.31
CA GLY A 273 23.20 -7.57 -12.18
C GLY A 273 22.55 -6.46 -11.37
N ALA A 274 23.25 -6.01 -10.33
CA ALA A 274 22.80 -4.95 -9.43
C ALA A 274 22.51 -3.60 -10.13
N ASP A 275 23.12 -3.37 -11.30
CA ASP A 275 22.96 -2.14 -12.09
C ASP A 275 21.51 -1.93 -12.58
N LEU A 276 20.72 -3.02 -12.66
CA LEU A 276 19.33 -2.95 -13.06
C LEU A 276 18.49 -2.05 -12.14
N ILE A 277 18.71 -2.09 -10.83
CA ILE A 277 17.99 -1.21 -9.88
C ILE A 277 18.27 0.26 -10.20
N GLN A 278 19.51 0.59 -10.54
CA GLN A 278 19.88 1.97 -10.88
C GLN A 278 19.28 2.43 -12.20
N LYS A 279 19.19 1.55 -13.21
CA LYS A 279 18.51 1.84 -14.47
C LYS A 279 17.01 2.08 -14.26
N GLN A 280 16.35 1.23 -13.47
CA GLN A 280 14.94 1.40 -13.11
C GLN A 280 14.69 2.68 -12.30
N LYS A 281 15.53 2.94 -11.29
CA LYS A 281 15.44 4.16 -10.48
C LYS A 281 15.59 5.41 -11.35
N ARG A 282 16.60 5.43 -12.22
CA ARG A 282 16.82 6.53 -13.16
C ARG A 282 15.61 6.77 -14.05
N TYR A 283 14.97 5.71 -14.57
CA TYR A 283 13.78 5.85 -15.40
C TYR A 283 12.67 6.64 -14.69
N PHE A 284 12.33 6.26 -13.46
CA PHE A 284 11.26 6.95 -12.72
C PHE A 284 11.67 8.36 -12.27
N VAL A 285 12.92 8.57 -11.86
CA VAL A 285 13.43 9.91 -11.50
C VAL A 285 13.40 10.85 -12.70
N ASP A 286 14.03 10.45 -13.83
CA ASP A 286 14.09 11.27 -15.05
C ASP A 286 12.66 11.56 -15.55
N LEU A 287 11.75 10.57 -15.53
CA LEU A 287 10.36 10.74 -15.97
C LEU A 287 9.61 11.74 -15.09
N ARG A 288 9.69 11.61 -13.77
CA ARG A 288 9.04 12.53 -12.81
C ARG A 288 9.59 13.94 -12.92
N ASP A 289 10.90 14.08 -13.10
CA ASP A 289 11.54 15.39 -13.22
C ASP A 289 11.13 16.10 -14.52
N GLU A 290 11.15 15.41 -15.66
CA GLU A 290 10.75 16.00 -16.95
C GLU A 290 9.26 16.34 -17.01
N VAL A 291 8.40 15.45 -16.52
CA VAL A 291 6.96 15.74 -16.40
C VAL A 291 6.73 16.92 -15.44
N GLY A 292 7.40 16.94 -14.29
CA GLY A 292 7.30 18.03 -13.32
C GLY A 292 7.77 19.38 -13.86
N LYS A 293 8.86 19.43 -14.64
CA LYS A 293 9.29 20.64 -15.36
C LYS A 293 8.25 21.09 -16.37
N GLY A 294 7.68 20.14 -17.11
CA GLY A 294 6.61 20.37 -18.07
C GLY A 294 5.36 21.01 -17.46
N ILE A 295 4.90 20.47 -16.32
CA ILE A 295 3.78 21.03 -15.55
C ILE A 295 4.07 22.45 -15.10
N LYS A 296 5.27 22.72 -14.57
CA LYS A 296 5.69 24.09 -14.17
C LYS A 296 5.70 25.08 -15.33
N GLN A 297 5.88 24.58 -16.56
CA GLN A 297 5.84 25.36 -17.80
C GLN A 297 4.42 25.41 -18.42
N ALA A 298 3.40 24.90 -17.72
CA ALA A 298 2.02 24.81 -18.19
C ALA A 298 1.87 24.08 -19.54
N LYS A 299 2.72 23.07 -19.81
CA LYS A 299 2.56 22.20 -20.98
C LYS A 299 1.39 21.24 -20.77
N ASP A 300 0.58 21.05 -21.81
CA ASP A 300 -0.45 20.01 -21.80
C ASP A 300 0.15 18.60 -21.92
N LEU A 301 -0.67 17.58 -21.60
CA LEU A 301 -0.25 16.18 -21.59
C LEU A 301 0.26 15.71 -22.97
N LYS A 302 -0.38 16.15 -24.05
CA LYS A 302 -0.02 15.70 -25.41
C LYS A 302 1.37 16.21 -25.78
N SER A 303 1.65 17.48 -25.49
CA SER A 303 2.97 18.10 -25.65
C SER A 303 4.05 17.37 -24.85
N LEU A 304 3.74 16.90 -23.63
CA LEU A 304 4.67 16.10 -22.82
C LEU A 304 4.93 14.72 -23.44
N GLN A 305 3.88 14.02 -23.88
CA GLN A 305 4.02 12.72 -24.55
C GLN A 305 4.86 12.79 -25.83
N ASP A 306 4.72 13.89 -26.57
CA ASP A 306 5.47 14.10 -27.81
C ASP A 306 6.93 14.49 -27.54
N SER A 307 7.20 15.29 -26.50
CA SER A 307 8.53 15.86 -26.24
C SER A 307 9.45 15.04 -25.32
N ILE A 308 8.92 14.27 -24.37
CA ILE A 308 9.75 13.49 -23.43
C ILE A 308 10.30 12.26 -24.15
N LYS A 309 11.63 12.21 -24.27
CA LYS A 309 12.39 11.10 -24.85
C LYS A 309 13.61 10.79 -24.01
N PHE A 310 13.88 9.50 -23.80
CA PHE A 310 15.07 9.03 -23.10
C PHE A 310 15.87 8.08 -24.01
N PRO A 311 16.81 8.59 -24.83
CA PRO A 311 17.60 7.76 -25.73
C PRO A 311 18.34 6.62 -25.01
N TRP A 312 18.79 6.86 -23.77
CA TRP A 312 19.43 5.85 -22.94
C TRP A 312 18.50 4.69 -22.58
N TYR A 313 17.21 4.99 -22.37
CA TYR A 313 16.19 3.99 -22.03
C TYR A 313 15.81 3.18 -23.26
N GLU A 314 15.69 3.83 -24.43
CA GLU A 314 15.44 3.16 -25.69
C GLU A 314 16.61 2.25 -26.09
N GLN A 315 17.85 2.70 -25.88
CA GLN A 315 19.03 1.86 -26.08
C GLN A 315 19.05 0.63 -25.16
N TRP A 316 18.60 0.78 -23.91
CA TRP A 316 18.56 -0.32 -22.95
C TRP A 316 17.40 -1.29 -23.21
N THR A 317 16.20 -0.79 -23.50
CA THR A 317 14.97 -1.59 -23.54
C THR A 317 14.53 -1.96 -24.97
N GLY A 318 15.10 -1.32 -25.98
CA GLY A 318 14.72 -1.46 -27.38
C GLY A 318 13.44 -0.70 -27.77
N VAL A 319 12.81 0.03 -26.86
CA VAL A 319 11.58 0.80 -27.12
C VAL A 319 11.61 2.16 -26.42
N PRO A 320 10.93 3.19 -26.96
CA PRO A 320 10.85 4.50 -26.31
C PRO A 320 9.98 4.46 -25.04
N VAL A 321 10.03 5.57 -24.29
CA VAL A 321 9.15 5.81 -23.14
C VAL A 321 7.68 5.68 -23.57
N LYS A 322 6.89 4.89 -22.84
CA LYS A 322 5.46 4.69 -23.13
C LYS A 322 4.68 5.97 -22.80
N PRO A 323 3.81 6.47 -23.71
CA PRO A 323 2.94 7.62 -23.43
C PRO A 323 2.08 7.45 -22.17
N ASP A 324 1.63 6.23 -21.87
CA ASP A 324 0.83 5.91 -20.68
C ASP A 324 1.61 6.13 -19.38
N ASN A 325 2.93 5.91 -19.39
CA ASN A 325 3.78 6.16 -18.22
C ASN A 325 3.93 7.68 -17.98
N ILE A 326 4.04 8.47 -19.06
CA ILE A 326 4.04 9.93 -18.99
C ILE A 326 2.70 10.43 -18.44
N GLU A 327 1.59 9.90 -18.95
CA GLU A 327 0.24 10.23 -18.48
C GLU A 327 0.03 9.87 -17.01
N HIS A 328 0.45 8.67 -16.59
CA HIS A 328 0.35 8.27 -15.19
C HIS A 328 1.10 9.23 -14.27
N VAL A 329 2.37 9.54 -14.57
CA VAL A 329 3.17 10.46 -13.76
C VAL A 329 2.59 11.88 -13.78
N TYR A 330 2.10 12.34 -14.95
CA TYR A 330 1.41 13.63 -15.05
C TYR A 330 0.19 13.66 -14.13
N LYS A 331 -0.65 12.63 -14.19
CA LYS A 331 -1.81 12.50 -13.32
C LYS A 331 -1.40 12.40 -11.85
N GLU A 332 -0.31 11.73 -11.50
CA GLU A 332 0.15 11.59 -10.11
C GLU A 332 0.57 12.96 -9.54
N LEU A 333 1.42 13.68 -10.29
CA LEU A 333 1.94 14.99 -9.90
C LEU A 333 0.85 16.07 -9.89
N THR A 334 -0.14 15.99 -10.78
CA THR A 334 -1.31 16.90 -10.82
C THR A 334 -2.49 16.42 -9.97
N GLY A 335 -2.37 15.28 -9.31
CA GLY A 335 -3.38 14.75 -8.38
C GLY A 335 -4.62 14.20 -9.05
N MET A 336 -4.56 13.95 -10.35
CA MET A 336 -5.57 13.27 -11.14
C MET A 336 -5.45 11.73 -11.09
N VAL A 337 -4.33 11.19 -10.58
CA VAL A 337 -4.33 9.81 -10.07
C VAL A 337 -5.04 9.88 -8.74
N VAL A 338 -6.32 9.55 -8.78
CA VAL A 338 -7.00 9.03 -7.60
C VAL A 338 -6.14 7.86 -7.12
N PRO A 339 -5.60 7.89 -5.88
CA PRO A 339 -5.00 6.68 -5.35
C PRO A 339 -6.14 5.66 -5.33
N HIS A 340 -6.10 4.65 -6.20
CA HIS A 340 -7.17 3.65 -6.30
C HIS A 340 -7.45 3.04 -4.91
N ASP A 341 -6.40 2.93 -4.09
CA ASP A 341 -6.49 2.59 -2.67
C ASP A 341 -7.26 3.63 -1.85
N LEU A 342 -7.07 4.94 -2.04
CA LEU A 342 -7.73 5.95 -1.22
C LEU A 342 -9.26 5.94 -1.37
N LEU A 343 -9.83 5.94 -2.57
CA LEU A 343 -11.29 5.98 -2.70
C LEU A 343 -11.97 4.69 -2.23
N ARG A 344 -11.32 3.54 -2.42
CA ARG A 344 -11.85 2.25 -1.97
C ARG A 344 -11.58 1.98 -0.49
N ASP A 345 -10.41 2.36 0.04
CA ASP A 345 -10.13 2.39 1.50
C ASP A 345 -11.17 3.23 2.23
N LEU A 346 -11.63 4.31 1.60
CA LEU A 346 -12.68 5.19 2.10
C LEU A 346 -14.11 4.69 1.79
N SER A 347 -14.25 3.56 1.09
CA SER A 347 -15.51 2.95 0.68
C SER A 347 -16.40 3.87 -0.20
N TYR A 348 -15.82 4.82 -0.94
CA TYR A 348 -16.56 5.69 -1.87
C TYR A 348 -16.97 4.99 -3.16
N VAL A 349 -16.30 3.91 -3.54
CA VAL A 349 -16.62 3.14 -4.74
C VAL A 349 -16.35 1.66 -4.54
N SER A 350 -17.24 0.83 -5.08
CA SER A 350 -16.98 -0.56 -5.39
C SER A 350 -16.66 -0.69 -6.88
N GLY A 351 -15.69 -1.52 -7.25
CA GLY A 351 -15.35 -1.74 -8.67
C GLY A 351 -14.58 -0.59 -9.33
N ASN A 352 -14.53 -0.59 -10.66
CA ASN A 352 -13.69 0.34 -11.45
C ASN A 352 -14.18 1.79 -11.29
N TYR A 353 -13.37 2.62 -10.62
CA TYR A 353 -13.67 4.05 -10.46
C TYR A 353 -13.57 4.76 -11.82
N THR A 354 -14.67 5.32 -12.29
CA THR A 354 -14.66 6.28 -13.40
C THR A 354 -14.85 7.68 -12.82
N PRO A 355 -13.94 8.64 -13.09
CA PRO A 355 -14.14 10.03 -12.70
C PRO A 355 -15.52 10.52 -13.15
N GLU A 356 -16.27 11.12 -12.22
CA GLU A 356 -17.58 11.67 -12.53
C GLU A 356 -17.42 12.90 -13.43
N LYS A 357 -18.41 13.16 -14.30
CA LYS A 357 -18.35 14.32 -15.19
C LYS A 357 -18.57 15.63 -14.40
N PRO A 358 -17.90 16.73 -14.78
CA PRO A 358 -18.19 18.06 -14.24
C PRO A 358 -19.67 18.43 -14.30
N LYS A 359 -20.15 19.16 -13.29
CA LYS A 359 -21.51 19.72 -13.28
C LYS A 359 -21.66 20.76 -14.40
N THR A 360 -22.69 20.61 -15.22
CA THR A 360 -23.04 21.57 -16.28
C THR A 360 -23.27 22.97 -15.69
N GLY A 361 -22.66 23.99 -16.29
CA GLY A 361 -22.76 25.38 -15.81
C GLY A 361 -21.90 25.71 -14.59
N TRP A 362 -20.99 24.80 -14.18
CA TRP A 362 -20.04 25.09 -13.11
C TRP A 362 -19.11 26.24 -13.46
N VAL A 363 -18.96 27.19 -12.54
CA VAL A 363 -17.96 28.25 -12.61
C VAL A 363 -16.79 27.88 -11.70
N ALA A 364 -15.59 27.79 -12.28
CA ALA A 364 -14.38 27.45 -11.55
C ALA A 364 -14.16 28.43 -10.37
N PRO A 365 -13.82 27.94 -9.17
CA PRO A 365 -13.46 28.79 -8.03
C PRO A 365 -12.24 29.64 -8.33
N LYS A 366 -12.19 30.83 -7.74
CA LYS A 366 -11.07 31.75 -7.87
C LYS A 366 -10.31 31.95 -6.58
N ARG A 367 -10.95 31.76 -5.42
CA ARG A 367 -10.32 32.07 -4.13
C ARG A 367 -10.70 31.08 -3.05
N VAL A 368 -9.70 30.52 -2.37
CA VAL A 368 -9.87 29.58 -1.26
C VAL A 368 -9.06 30.04 -0.06
N ILE A 369 -9.71 30.16 1.09
CA ILE A 369 -9.06 30.45 2.36
C ILE A 369 -8.65 29.13 3.01
N LEU A 370 -7.45 29.07 3.58
CA LEU A 370 -6.97 27.87 4.27
C LEU A 370 -6.24 28.23 5.57
N SER A 371 -6.34 27.36 6.58
CA SER A 371 -5.62 27.53 7.85
C SER A 371 -4.11 27.51 7.68
N SER A 372 -3.35 28.38 8.35
CA SER A 372 -1.88 28.36 8.28
C SER A 372 -1.26 27.09 8.90
N GLY A 373 -2.08 26.21 9.50
CA GLY A 373 -1.67 24.85 9.85
C GLY A 373 -1.23 24.01 8.65
N PHE A 374 -1.53 24.43 7.41
CA PHE A 374 -0.97 23.82 6.20
C PHE A 374 0.48 24.27 5.95
N MET A 375 1.40 23.30 5.79
CA MET A 375 2.80 23.58 5.48
C MET A 375 2.96 24.24 4.09
N PRO A 376 3.98 25.09 3.87
CA PRO A 376 4.22 25.71 2.55
C PRO A 376 4.31 24.71 1.39
N ALA A 377 4.93 23.55 1.60
CA ALA A 377 5.02 22.48 0.61
C ALA A 377 3.62 21.96 0.20
N ARG A 378 2.71 21.82 1.16
CA ARG A 378 1.33 21.38 0.94
C ARG A 378 0.52 22.42 0.15
N ILE A 379 0.71 23.71 0.43
CA ILE A 379 0.09 24.78 -0.36
C ILE A 379 0.60 24.77 -1.81
N ALA A 380 1.90 24.52 -2.02
CA ALA A 380 2.46 24.40 -3.37
C ALA A 380 1.84 23.22 -4.14
N GLU A 381 1.58 22.09 -3.48
CA GLU A 381 0.84 20.97 -4.07
C GLU A 381 -0.59 21.37 -4.48
N LEU A 382 -1.33 22.13 -3.66
CA LEU A 382 -2.67 22.61 -4.01
C LEU A 382 -2.66 23.55 -5.23
N LYS A 383 -1.68 24.45 -5.29
CA LYS A 383 -1.47 25.35 -6.44
C LYS A 383 -1.15 24.58 -7.72
N ALA A 384 -0.39 23.49 -7.62
CA ALA A 384 -0.05 22.68 -8.78
C ALA A 384 -1.28 21.95 -9.38
N ILE A 385 -2.24 21.56 -8.54
CA ILE A 385 -3.45 20.85 -9.00
C ILE A 385 -4.58 21.79 -9.44
N ALA A 386 -4.61 23.02 -8.93
CA ALA A 386 -5.64 24.02 -9.21
C ALA A 386 -4.99 25.41 -9.37
N PRO A 387 -4.24 25.64 -10.46
CA PRO A 387 -3.41 26.83 -10.64
C PRO A 387 -4.23 28.13 -10.73
N ASP A 388 -5.49 28.04 -11.16
CA ASP A 388 -6.40 29.18 -11.31
C ASP A 388 -7.04 29.63 -9.98
N ILE A 389 -6.80 28.90 -8.89
CA ILE A 389 -7.28 29.23 -7.55
C ILE A 389 -6.22 30.01 -6.78
N GLU A 390 -6.58 31.19 -6.28
CA GLU A 390 -5.83 31.91 -5.26
C GLU A 390 -6.03 31.25 -3.89
N PHE A 391 -4.98 30.57 -3.41
CA PHE A 391 -4.94 30.01 -2.06
C PHE A 391 -4.38 31.02 -1.07
N VAL A 392 -5.20 31.43 -0.10
CA VAL A 392 -4.87 32.44 0.91
C VAL A 392 -4.77 31.77 2.29
N ALA A 393 -3.53 31.64 2.79
CA ALA A 393 -3.28 31.07 4.12
C ALA A 393 -3.49 32.13 5.21
N VAL A 394 -4.29 31.80 6.21
CA VAL A 394 -4.56 32.67 7.37
C VAL A 394 -4.40 31.88 8.68
N PRO A 395 -3.79 32.45 9.73
CA PRO A 395 -3.48 31.75 10.97
C PRO A 395 -4.66 31.60 11.92
N THR A 396 -5.68 32.44 11.81
CA THR A 396 -6.79 32.49 12.77
C THR A 396 -8.15 32.52 12.08
N LEU A 397 -9.17 32.10 12.82
CA LEU A 397 -10.56 32.20 12.39
C LEU A 397 -10.99 33.65 12.14
N GLU A 398 -10.49 34.59 12.95
CA GLU A 398 -10.77 36.02 12.79
C GLU A 398 -10.26 36.55 11.44
N GLU A 399 -9.03 36.19 11.08
CA GLU A 399 -8.45 36.56 9.78
C GLU A 399 -9.15 35.87 8.62
N ALA A 400 -9.60 34.62 8.80
CA ALA A 400 -10.46 33.95 7.83
C ALA A 400 -11.76 34.76 7.61
N GLY A 401 -12.40 35.25 8.68
CA GLY A 401 -13.57 36.11 8.60
C GLY A 401 -13.33 37.42 7.85
N LYS A 402 -12.15 38.03 7.98
CA LYS A 402 -11.78 39.23 7.21
C LYS A 402 -11.60 38.94 5.71
N ALA A 403 -11.17 37.72 5.36
CA ALA A 403 -10.85 37.32 3.98
C ALA A 403 -12.01 36.63 3.23
N ILE A 404 -13.12 36.33 3.91
CA ILE A 404 -14.17 35.42 3.41
C ILE A 404 -15.08 36.01 2.32
N MET A 405 -15.23 37.33 2.25
CA MET A 405 -16.28 38.01 1.46
C MET A 405 -16.30 37.60 -0.03
N ASN A 406 -15.14 37.24 -0.59
CA ASN A 406 -14.99 36.82 -1.99
C ASN A 406 -14.43 35.39 -2.14
N ALA A 407 -14.42 34.60 -1.08
CA ALA A 407 -13.91 33.24 -1.11
C ALA A 407 -15.00 32.25 -1.56
N ASP A 408 -14.60 31.30 -2.40
CA ASP A 408 -15.42 30.19 -2.87
C ASP A 408 -15.41 29.01 -1.90
N ALA A 409 -14.31 28.85 -1.14
CA ALA A 409 -14.19 27.82 -0.12
C ALA A 409 -13.33 28.24 1.08
N VAL A 410 -13.51 27.52 2.19
CA VAL A 410 -12.64 27.60 3.38
C VAL A 410 -12.19 26.20 3.78
N LEU A 411 -10.89 26.01 4.00
CA LEU A 411 -10.30 24.74 4.38
C LEU A 411 -9.66 24.79 5.77
N GLY A 412 -10.19 23.98 6.69
CA GLY A 412 -9.65 23.82 8.05
C GLY A 412 -10.23 24.79 9.10
N PHE A 413 -11.26 25.56 8.73
CA PHE A 413 -12.07 26.34 9.68
C PHE A 413 -13.55 26.01 9.48
N ALA A 414 -14.30 25.88 10.57
CA ALA A 414 -15.74 25.73 10.54
C ALA A 414 -16.36 26.61 11.64
N ASP A 415 -17.01 27.71 11.23
CA ASP A 415 -17.69 28.62 12.14
C ASP A 415 -18.91 29.26 11.48
N SER A 416 -19.97 29.47 12.26
CA SER A 416 -21.23 30.05 11.77
C SER A 416 -21.06 31.46 11.21
N SER A 417 -20.10 32.25 11.72
CA SER A 417 -19.80 33.59 11.19
C SER A 417 -19.28 33.55 9.75
N LEU A 418 -18.53 32.52 9.36
CA LEU A 418 -18.03 32.33 7.99
C LEU A 418 -19.17 32.02 7.02
N LEU A 419 -20.16 31.21 7.44
CA LEU A 419 -21.37 30.94 6.65
C LEU A 419 -22.25 32.18 6.46
N GLN A 420 -22.27 33.07 7.47
CA GLN A 420 -23.06 34.30 7.41
C GLN A 420 -22.42 35.34 6.49
N SER A 421 -21.10 35.52 6.58
CA SER A 421 -20.35 36.56 5.86
C SER A 421 -19.82 36.13 4.47
N GLY A 422 -19.70 34.82 4.22
CA GLY A 422 -19.22 34.26 2.96
C GLY A 422 -20.28 34.19 1.87
N ASN A 423 -20.52 35.29 1.17
CA ASN A 423 -21.60 35.39 0.17
C ASN A 423 -21.38 34.54 -1.11
N LYS A 424 -20.14 34.13 -1.39
CA LYS A 424 -19.78 33.27 -2.53
C LYS A 424 -19.41 31.84 -2.12
N LEU A 425 -19.52 31.55 -0.83
CA LEU A 425 -19.03 30.30 -0.28
C LEU A 425 -19.86 29.14 -0.83
N ARG A 426 -19.18 28.11 -1.31
CA ARG A 426 -19.79 26.89 -1.87
C ARG A 426 -19.31 25.62 -1.16
N TRP A 427 -18.16 25.70 -0.51
CA TRP A 427 -17.54 24.56 0.16
C TRP A 427 -16.83 24.97 1.46
N ILE A 428 -17.05 24.21 2.53
CA ILE A 428 -16.24 24.22 3.75
C ILE A 428 -15.68 22.83 3.99
N GLN A 429 -14.36 22.72 4.10
CA GLN A 429 -13.72 21.55 4.69
C GLN A 429 -13.59 21.78 6.19
N LEU A 430 -14.22 20.92 6.99
CA LEU A 430 -14.18 20.99 8.45
C LEU A 430 -12.75 21.05 8.99
N GLY A 431 -12.58 21.89 10.01
CA GLY A 431 -11.45 21.86 10.93
C GLY A 431 -11.68 20.86 12.07
N PRO A 432 -10.98 20.99 13.21
CA PRO A 432 -11.11 20.06 14.34
C PRO A 432 -12.47 20.14 15.04
N ASP A 433 -13.15 21.28 14.96
CA ASP A 433 -14.39 21.56 15.69
C ASP A 433 -15.59 21.70 14.74
N LEU A 434 -16.73 21.14 15.14
CA LEU A 434 -18.01 21.33 14.47
C LEU A 434 -18.96 22.14 15.37
N PRO A 435 -19.28 23.40 15.02
CA PRO A 435 -20.22 24.20 15.79
C PRO A 435 -21.64 23.61 15.81
N LYS A 436 -22.40 23.94 16.85
CA LYS A 436 -23.82 23.55 16.96
C LYS A 436 -24.62 24.11 15.78
N ASP A 437 -25.54 23.29 15.25
CA ASP A 437 -26.46 23.61 14.15
C ASP A 437 -25.76 24.01 12.82
N PHE A 438 -24.45 23.83 12.73
CA PHE A 438 -23.63 24.27 11.61
C PHE A 438 -24.03 23.61 10.28
N LEU A 439 -24.25 22.30 10.28
CA LEU A 439 -24.61 21.55 9.06
C LEU A 439 -25.98 21.99 8.51
N ALA A 440 -26.95 22.25 9.39
CA ALA A 440 -28.26 22.76 8.99
C ALA A 440 -28.16 24.16 8.38
N ASN A 441 -27.34 25.03 8.98
CA ASN A 441 -27.09 26.38 8.47
C ASN A 441 -26.35 26.34 7.12
N ALA A 442 -25.35 25.47 6.96
CA ALA A 442 -24.62 25.29 5.71
C ALA A 442 -25.54 24.78 4.58
N LYS A 443 -26.38 23.78 4.87
CA LYS A 443 -27.39 23.26 3.94
C LYS A 443 -28.35 24.36 3.45
N THR A 444 -28.84 25.19 4.37
CA THR A 444 -29.73 26.32 4.05
C THR A 444 -29.05 27.34 3.12
N LYS A 445 -27.74 27.53 3.25
CA LYS A 445 -26.93 28.41 2.40
C LYS A 445 -26.48 27.75 1.09
N GLY A 446 -26.75 26.46 0.87
CA GLY A 446 -26.25 25.71 -0.29
C GLY A 446 -24.74 25.46 -0.24
N VAL A 447 -24.13 25.53 0.93
CA VAL A 447 -22.70 25.29 1.15
C VAL A 447 -22.48 23.80 1.43
N GLN A 448 -21.66 23.15 0.61
CA GLN A 448 -21.23 21.77 0.86
C GLN A 448 -20.24 21.73 2.01
N VAL A 449 -20.39 20.79 2.93
CA VAL A 449 -19.47 20.60 4.05
C VAL A 449 -18.81 19.23 3.91
N THR A 450 -17.49 19.16 3.97
CA THR A 450 -16.75 17.89 3.93
C THR A 450 -15.98 17.62 5.22
N SER A 451 -15.82 16.35 5.60
CA SER A 451 -14.93 15.92 6.68
C SER A 451 -13.84 14.99 6.17
N LEU A 452 -12.61 15.12 6.68
CA LEU A 452 -11.52 14.19 6.38
C LEU A 452 -11.53 12.95 7.29
N ASP A 453 -12.45 12.84 8.24
CA ASP A 453 -12.44 11.74 9.22
C ASP A 453 -12.76 10.38 8.59
N ARG A 454 -13.41 10.37 7.43
CA ARG A 454 -13.55 9.15 6.62
C ARG A 454 -12.19 8.48 6.37
N ALA A 455 -11.11 9.26 6.23
CA ALA A 455 -9.74 8.76 6.02
C ALA A 455 -9.09 8.09 7.24
N ALA A 456 -9.70 8.22 8.41
CA ALA A 456 -9.31 7.48 9.61
C ALA A 456 -10.04 6.14 9.74
N LEU A 457 -11.17 5.91 9.04
CA LEU A 457 -12.01 4.72 9.22
C LEU A 457 -11.27 3.39 9.06
N PRO A 458 -10.33 3.20 8.10
CA PRO A 458 -9.55 1.97 8.04
C PRO A 458 -8.76 1.69 9.32
N ALA A 459 -8.20 2.72 9.96
CA ALA A 459 -7.46 2.57 11.21
C ALA A 459 -8.40 2.32 12.41
N GLU A 460 -9.59 2.93 12.43
CA GLU A 460 -10.62 2.62 13.43
C GLU A 460 -11.13 1.18 13.26
N ALA A 461 -11.29 0.70 12.03
CA ALA A 461 -11.68 -0.69 11.78
C ALA A 461 -10.58 -1.69 12.22
N ASP A 462 -9.30 -1.31 12.18
CA ASP A 462 -8.21 -2.15 12.69
C ASP A 462 -8.25 -2.23 14.22
N GLN A 463 -8.60 -1.14 14.89
CA GLN A 463 -8.86 -1.13 16.34
C GLN A 463 -10.04 -2.05 16.69
N ALA A 464 -11.15 -1.96 15.93
CA ALA A 464 -12.30 -2.85 16.11
C ALA A 464 -11.92 -4.32 15.95
N LEU A 465 -11.17 -4.65 14.88
CA LEU A 465 -10.69 -6.00 14.61
C LEU A 465 -9.77 -6.51 15.73
N ARG A 466 -8.83 -5.69 16.21
CA ARG A 466 -7.95 -6.03 17.35
C ARG A 466 -8.78 -6.41 18.57
N ASN A 467 -9.80 -5.62 18.91
CA ASN A 467 -10.66 -5.87 20.07
C ASN A 467 -11.50 -7.15 19.87
N LEU A 468 -11.99 -7.41 18.65
CA LEU A 468 -12.68 -8.64 18.29
C LEU A 468 -11.80 -9.89 18.41
N LEU A 469 -10.54 -9.79 17.95
CA LEU A 469 -9.56 -10.88 18.07
C LEU A 469 -9.19 -11.12 19.54
N TRP A 470 -9.04 -10.06 20.34
CA TRP A 470 -8.83 -10.19 21.78
C TRP A 470 -10.00 -10.95 22.43
N VAL A 471 -11.25 -10.57 22.11
CA VAL A 471 -12.46 -11.28 22.57
C VAL A 471 -12.45 -12.74 22.13
N ALA A 472 -12.09 -13.00 20.86
CA ALA A 472 -12.03 -14.35 20.31
C ALA A 472 -11.04 -15.24 21.08
N GLN A 473 -9.90 -14.70 21.50
CA GLN A 473 -8.89 -15.41 22.29
C GLN A 473 -9.31 -15.74 23.72
N GLN A 474 -10.38 -15.14 24.24
CA GLN A 474 -10.86 -15.42 25.59
C GLN A 474 -11.85 -16.60 25.66
N GLY A 475 -12.36 -17.07 24.51
CA GLY A 475 -13.27 -18.21 24.40
C GLY A 475 -12.61 -19.44 23.76
N GLN A 476 -13.27 -20.61 23.83
CA GLN A 476 -12.81 -21.91 23.32
C GLN A 476 -12.27 -21.91 21.87
N ALA A 477 -11.62 -23.03 21.50
CA ALA A 477 -10.76 -23.28 20.32
C ALA A 477 -11.18 -22.71 18.94
N ASP A 478 -12.46 -22.36 18.73
CA ASP A 478 -13.02 -21.97 17.42
C ASP A 478 -13.00 -20.45 17.14
N GLY A 479 -12.55 -19.61 18.07
CA GLY A 479 -12.33 -18.17 17.81
C GLY A 479 -13.61 -17.39 17.46
N LEU A 480 -13.68 -16.83 16.23
CA LEU A 480 -14.85 -16.10 15.69
C LEU A 480 -15.73 -16.95 14.76
N GLN A 481 -15.30 -18.16 14.40
CA GLN A 481 -16.00 -19.00 13.44
C GLN A 481 -17.43 -19.31 13.93
N GLY A 482 -18.43 -19.02 13.10
CA GLY A 482 -19.84 -19.27 13.38
C GLY A 482 -20.49 -18.34 14.42
N LYS A 483 -19.73 -17.44 15.07
CA LYS A 483 -20.27 -16.48 16.05
C LYS A 483 -21.09 -15.39 15.37
N ASN A 484 -22.18 -14.99 16.00
CA ASN A 484 -22.98 -13.85 15.61
C ASN A 484 -22.34 -12.56 16.14
N VAL A 485 -21.80 -11.73 15.26
CA VAL A 485 -21.20 -10.43 15.59
C VAL A 485 -22.14 -9.32 15.14
N ALA A 486 -22.59 -8.49 16.08
CA ALA A 486 -23.41 -7.32 15.79
C ALA A 486 -22.56 -6.04 15.87
N ILE A 487 -22.58 -5.23 14.82
CA ILE A 487 -21.80 -4.00 14.72
C ILE A 487 -22.77 -2.80 14.72
N TYR A 488 -22.62 -1.94 15.72
CA TYR A 488 -23.34 -0.69 15.91
C TYR A 488 -22.36 0.46 15.72
N ALA A 489 -22.24 0.92 14.49
CA ALA A 489 -21.32 1.98 14.09
C ALA A 489 -21.90 2.73 12.89
N PRO A 490 -21.38 3.94 12.55
CA PRO A 490 -21.70 4.57 11.27
C PRO A 490 -21.51 3.59 10.11
N GLU A 491 -22.43 3.62 9.14
CA GLU A 491 -22.55 2.58 8.11
C GLU A 491 -21.21 2.30 7.39
N ALA A 492 -20.47 3.37 7.06
CA ALA A 492 -19.17 3.26 6.41
C ALA A 492 -18.15 2.47 7.27
N LEU A 493 -18.08 2.75 8.57
CA LEU A 493 -17.20 1.99 9.47
C LEU A 493 -17.68 0.54 9.62
N ALA A 494 -18.99 0.34 9.80
CA ALA A 494 -19.58 -0.98 9.97
C ALA A 494 -19.31 -1.89 8.75
N LYS A 495 -19.38 -1.35 7.53
CA LYS A 495 -19.03 -2.07 6.28
C LYS A 495 -17.57 -2.50 6.27
N ILE A 496 -16.63 -1.62 6.65
CA ILE A 496 -15.19 -1.95 6.69
C ILE A 496 -14.89 -3.00 7.77
N VAL A 497 -15.49 -2.87 8.96
CA VAL A 497 -15.32 -3.87 10.02
C VAL A 497 -15.93 -5.21 9.59
N SER A 498 -17.14 -5.20 9.01
CA SER A 498 -17.82 -6.40 8.52
C SER A 498 -16.96 -7.16 7.50
N SER A 499 -16.42 -6.48 6.49
CA SER A 499 -15.60 -7.12 5.45
C SER A 499 -14.33 -7.76 6.02
N ARG A 500 -13.73 -7.16 7.04
CA ARG A 500 -12.55 -7.70 7.73
C ARG A 500 -12.90 -8.93 8.58
N VAL A 501 -14.03 -8.89 9.28
CA VAL A 501 -14.41 -9.89 10.28
C VAL A 501 -15.09 -11.11 9.64
N GLN A 502 -15.84 -10.93 8.53
CA GLN A 502 -16.49 -12.02 7.81
C GLN A 502 -15.50 -13.11 7.36
N ASN A 503 -14.25 -12.72 7.08
CA ASN A 503 -13.18 -13.65 6.71
C ASN A 503 -12.77 -14.64 7.82
N PHE A 504 -13.18 -14.38 9.07
CA PHE A 504 -13.00 -15.31 10.19
C PHE A 504 -14.21 -16.24 10.40
N GLY A 505 -15.12 -16.29 9.42
CA GLY A 505 -16.30 -17.16 9.44
C GLY A 505 -17.39 -16.73 10.41
N ALA A 506 -17.33 -15.50 10.92
CA ALA A 506 -18.38 -14.90 11.73
C ALA A 506 -19.61 -14.56 10.89
N LYS A 507 -20.80 -14.63 11.51
CA LYS A 507 -22.07 -14.16 10.95
C LYS A 507 -22.26 -12.70 11.38
N ILE A 508 -22.18 -11.78 10.43
CA ILE A 508 -22.22 -10.33 10.73
C ILE A 508 -23.64 -9.80 10.60
N SER A 509 -24.05 -8.96 11.56
CA SER A 509 -25.21 -8.09 11.44
C SER A 509 -24.79 -6.64 11.65
N ILE A 510 -25.25 -5.74 10.76
CA ILE A 510 -25.05 -4.30 10.86
C ILE A 510 -26.41 -3.71 11.21
N ASN A 511 -26.51 -3.00 12.33
CA ASN A 511 -27.78 -2.43 12.80
C ASN A 511 -27.62 -0.96 13.15
N GLU A 512 -28.65 -0.16 12.86
CA GLU A 512 -28.74 1.22 13.34
C GLU A 512 -29.29 1.24 14.78
N MET A 513 -28.40 1.60 15.72
CA MET A 513 -28.61 2.05 17.12
C MET A 513 -29.67 1.38 18.02
N SER A 514 -30.36 0.33 17.61
CA SER A 514 -31.33 -0.41 18.43
C SER A 514 -31.09 -1.92 18.33
N PRO A 515 -30.59 -2.59 19.40
CA PRO A 515 -30.44 -4.04 19.43
C PRO A 515 -31.83 -4.70 19.54
N THR A 516 -32.39 -5.09 18.41
CA THR A 516 -33.73 -5.72 18.33
C THR A 516 -33.72 -7.24 18.24
N MET A 517 -32.56 -7.87 18.02
CA MET A 517 -32.46 -9.33 17.85
C MET A 517 -31.63 -10.01 18.94
N GLY A 518 -32.22 -11.01 19.59
CA GLY A 518 -31.53 -11.92 20.51
C GLY A 518 -30.57 -12.86 19.78
N GLY A 519 -29.54 -13.32 20.49
CA GLY A 519 -28.62 -14.34 19.95
C GLY A 519 -27.26 -13.80 19.46
N THR A 520 -26.91 -12.56 19.80
CA THR A 520 -25.57 -12.01 19.50
C THR A 520 -24.53 -12.57 20.46
N ASP A 521 -23.39 -13.04 19.93
CA ASP A 521 -22.26 -13.54 20.73
C ASP A 521 -21.28 -12.40 21.09
N VAL A 522 -21.02 -11.50 20.14
CA VAL A 522 -20.16 -10.33 20.33
C VAL A 522 -20.83 -9.08 19.77
N MET A 523 -20.90 -8.03 20.58
CA MET A 523 -21.47 -6.74 20.19
C MET A 523 -20.37 -5.67 20.15
N VAL A 524 -20.23 -5.01 19.01
CA VAL A 524 -19.28 -3.90 18.80
C VAL A 524 -20.05 -2.60 18.72
N ILE A 525 -19.69 -1.63 19.54
CA ILE A 525 -20.31 -0.32 19.61
C ILE A 525 -19.24 0.73 19.34
N TYR A 526 -19.49 1.58 18.35
CA TYR A 526 -18.67 2.74 18.04
C TYR A 526 -19.37 4.03 18.47
N LEU A 527 -18.72 4.83 19.32
CA LEU A 527 -19.18 6.13 19.80
C LEU A 527 -18.63 7.23 18.89
N ASN A 528 -19.52 7.94 18.19
CA ASN A 528 -19.10 9.06 17.34
C ASN A 528 -19.15 10.41 18.07
N ASN A 529 -19.97 10.56 19.12
CA ASN A 529 -20.09 11.79 19.91
C ASN A 529 -20.74 11.60 21.30
N THR A 530 -20.74 12.65 22.11
CA THR A 530 -21.36 12.69 23.45
C THR A 530 -22.87 12.47 23.47
N LYS A 531 -23.60 12.81 22.39
CA LYS A 531 -25.05 12.61 22.31
C LYS A 531 -25.39 11.13 22.22
N GLN A 532 -24.71 10.38 21.36
CA GLN A 532 -24.87 8.92 21.23
C GLN A 532 -24.53 8.19 22.53
N ALA A 533 -23.53 8.67 23.25
CA ALA A 533 -23.11 7.99 24.46
C ALA A 533 -24.06 8.18 25.66
N ASN A 534 -24.75 9.32 25.72
CA ASN A 534 -25.82 9.55 26.70
C ASN A 534 -27.09 8.75 26.40
N THR A 535 -27.36 8.40 25.14
CA THR A 535 -28.49 7.52 24.78
C THR A 535 -28.22 6.05 25.10
N LEU A 536 -26.96 5.58 25.06
CA LEU A 536 -26.61 4.17 25.31
C LEU A 536 -27.03 3.63 26.68
N ALA A 537 -27.03 4.47 27.72
CA ALA A 537 -27.45 4.08 29.07
C ALA A 537 -28.93 3.68 29.15
N ASN A 538 -29.75 4.14 28.20
CA ASN A 538 -31.21 3.92 28.16
C ASN A 538 -31.64 2.92 27.08
N ILE A 539 -30.71 2.30 26.37
CA ILE A 539 -31.02 1.30 25.34
C ILE A 539 -31.38 -0.03 26.03
N PRO A 540 -32.46 -0.71 25.64
CA PRO A 540 -32.74 -2.06 26.10
C PRO A 540 -31.79 -3.07 25.43
N TRP A 541 -30.76 -3.52 26.14
CA TRP A 541 -29.69 -4.40 25.65
C TRP A 541 -30.08 -5.89 25.48
N GLY A 542 -31.33 -6.18 25.09
CA GLY A 542 -31.87 -7.54 25.03
C GLY A 542 -31.26 -8.46 23.95
N GLY A 543 -30.38 -7.94 23.09
CA GLY A 543 -29.82 -8.68 21.96
C GLY A 543 -28.57 -9.53 22.25
N LEU A 544 -27.83 -9.22 23.32
CA LEU A 544 -26.61 -9.95 23.69
C LEU A 544 -26.95 -11.23 24.46
N LYS A 545 -26.39 -12.37 24.06
CA LYS A 545 -26.56 -13.63 24.81
C LYS A 545 -25.96 -13.50 26.21
N GLN A 546 -26.52 -14.24 27.17
CA GLN A 546 -25.94 -14.35 28.50
C GLN A 546 -24.49 -14.87 28.41
N GLY A 547 -23.54 -14.15 29.03
CA GLY A 547 -22.11 -14.47 28.90
C GLY A 547 -21.45 -13.94 27.63
N GLY A 548 -22.17 -13.17 26.80
CA GLY A 548 -21.67 -12.53 25.59
C GLY A 548 -20.61 -11.46 25.86
N SER A 549 -19.96 -11.05 24.77
CA SER A 549 -18.87 -10.08 24.80
C SER A 549 -19.30 -8.73 24.26
N LEU A 550 -18.81 -7.66 24.90
CA LEU A 550 -19.12 -6.28 24.55
C LEU A 550 -17.83 -5.53 24.23
N ILE A 551 -17.79 -4.86 23.09
CA ILE A 551 -16.68 -4.00 22.68
C ILE A 551 -17.25 -2.59 22.54
N ILE A 552 -16.70 -1.64 23.30
CA ILE A 552 -17.09 -0.24 23.25
C ILE A 552 -15.86 0.56 22.85
N MET A 553 -15.95 1.27 21.73
CA MET A 553 -14.84 2.04 21.18
C MET A 553 -15.29 3.37 20.59
N GLY A 554 -14.38 4.31 20.34
CA GLY A 554 -14.69 5.59 19.70
C GLY A 554 -14.27 6.80 20.53
N ASP A 555 -15.07 7.87 20.52
CA ASP A 555 -14.85 9.09 21.30
C ASP A 555 -15.91 9.21 22.42
N ALA A 556 -15.43 9.26 23.66
CA ALA A 556 -16.21 9.37 24.89
C ALA A 556 -15.87 10.66 25.66
N THR A 557 -15.32 11.67 24.98
CA THR A 557 -14.92 12.95 25.59
C THR A 557 -16.07 13.56 26.38
N GLY A 558 -15.89 13.78 27.68
CA GLY A 558 -16.90 14.39 28.55
C GLY A 558 -17.87 13.40 29.22
N LEU A 559 -17.70 12.09 28.98
CA LEU A 559 -18.39 11.06 29.74
C LEU A 559 -17.60 10.62 30.96
N LYS A 560 -18.31 10.07 31.93
CA LYS A 560 -17.73 9.39 33.09
C LYS A 560 -17.90 7.88 32.98
N ALA A 561 -17.04 7.13 33.66
CA ALA A 561 -17.09 5.67 33.72
C ALA A 561 -18.47 5.09 34.10
N GLU A 562 -19.25 5.77 34.94
CA GLU A 562 -20.55 5.28 35.40
C GLU A 562 -21.55 5.10 34.25
N ALA A 563 -21.47 5.93 33.20
CA ALA A 563 -22.28 5.78 32.00
C ALA A 563 -21.96 4.47 31.28
N ILE A 564 -20.67 4.14 31.15
CA ILE A 564 -20.21 2.89 30.54
C ILE A 564 -20.56 1.68 31.40
N ASN A 565 -20.39 1.79 32.72
CA ASN A 565 -20.77 0.73 33.65
C ASN A 565 -22.27 0.41 33.58
N SER A 566 -23.11 1.43 33.40
CA SER A 566 -24.56 1.25 33.23
C SER A 566 -24.90 0.47 31.97
N VAL A 567 -24.17 0.73 30.87
CA VAL A 567 -24.27 -0.03 29.62
C VAL A 567 -23.84 -1.49 29.83
N ILE A 568 -22.68 -1.72 30.46
CA ILE A 568 -22.14 -3.06 30.71
C ILE A 568 -23.12 -3.90 31.56
N LYS A 569 -23.66 -3.31 32.64
CA LYS A 569 -24.68 -3.94 33.49
C LYS A 569 -25.94 -4.31 32.72
N SER A 570 -26.45 -3.36 31.94
CA SER A 570 -27.69 -3.55 31.20
C SER A 570 -27.53 -4.61 30.11
N ALA A 571 -26.36 -4.68 29.45
CA ALA A 571 -26.01 -5.72 28.49
C ALA A 571 -25.71 -7.08 29.12
N LYS A 572 -25.50 -7.15 30.45
CA LYS A 572 -25.10 -8.36 31.18
C LYS A 572 -23.84 -9.01 30.57
N ALA A 573 -22.94 -8.20 30.04
CA ALA A 573 -21.72 -8.67 29.39
C ALA A 573 -20.74 -9.25 30.43
N GLN A 574 -20.11 -10.39 30.11
CA GLN A 574 -19.10 -11.01 30.97
C GLN A 574 -17.68 -10.71 30.51
N LEU A 575 -17.53 -10.36 29.22
CA LEU A 575 -16.26 -9.97 28.64
C LEU A 575 -16.42 -8.59 27.99
N VAL A 576 -15.60 -7.63 28.41
CA VAL A 576 -15.70 -6.25 27.93
C VAL A 576 -14.35 -5.76 27.42
N ALA A 577 -14.31 -5.21 26.21
CA ALA A 577 -13.18 -4.41 25.73
C ALA A 577 -13.60 -2.94 25.63
N VAL A 578 -12.80 -2.04 26.19
CA VAL A 578 -13.06 -0.60 26.21
C VAL A 578 -11.89 0.12 25.55
N ASP A 579 -12.18 0.83 24.45
CA ASP A 579 -11.21 1.53 23.61
C ASP A 579 -11.73 2.96 23.31
N LEU A 580 -11.75 3.77 24.37
CA LEU A 580 -12.42 5.06 24.39
C LEU A 580 -11.44 6.20 24.57
N LYS A 581 -11.54 7.21 23.71
CA LYS A 581 -10.83 8.48 23.87
C LYS A 581 -11.62 9.42 24.79
N GLY A 582 -10.91 10.12 25.68
CA GLY A 582 -11.47 11.27 26.43
C GLY A 582 -12.43 10.92 27.58
N ILE A 583 -12.58 9.65 27.93
CA ILE A 583 -13.40 9.22 29.06
C ILE A 583 -12.77 9.64 30.41
N GLN A 584 -13.60 10.10 31.34
CA GLN A 584 -13.18 10.48 32.69
C GLN A 584 -13.21 9.25 33.63
N ASN A 585 -12.16 9.09 34.43
CA ASN A 585 -12.00 8.01 35.42
C ASN A 585 -12.16 6.57 34.82
N PRO A 586 -11.51 6.24 33.68
CA PRO A 586 -11.66 4.95 33.01
C PRO A 586 -11.36 3.73 33.91
N GLU A 587 -10.50 3.89 34.91
CA GLU A 587 -10.13 2.85 35.89
C GLU A 587 -11.30 2.33 36.71
N ALA A 588 -12.38 3.11 36.86
CA ALA A 588 -13.59 2.66 37.55
C ALA A 588 -14.37 1.61 36.74
N ILE A 589 -14.16 1.51 35.43
CA ILE A 589 -14.80 0.50 34.58
C ILE A 589 -14.25 -0.89 34.86
N ALA A 590 -12.93 -1.00 35.06
CA ALA A 590 -12.28 -2.27 35.34
C ALA A 590 -12.66 -2.87 36.71
N LYS A 591 -13.23 -2.06 37.62
CA LYS A 591 -13.61 -2.44 38.98
C LYS A 591 -15.11 -2.74 39.14
N GLU A 592 -15.89 -2.69 38.05
CA GLU A 592 -17.33 -2.86 38.11
C GLU A 592 -17.75 -4.29 38.51
N PRO A 593 -18.48 -4.49 39.62
CA PRO A 593 -18.89 -5.83 40.05
C PRO A 593 -19.77 -6.55 39.03
N GLY A 594 -19.56 -7.87 38.88
CA GLY A 594 -20.35 -8.74 38.01
C GLY A 594 -19.87 -8.84 36.56
N VAL A 595 -18.80 -8.13 36.21
CA VAL A 595 -18.11 -8.26 34.91
C VAL A 595 -16.94 -9.24 35.07
N GLY A 596 -16.91 -10.31 34.27
CA GLY A 596 -15.89 -11.35 34.37
C GLY A 596 -14.49 -10.85 34.03
N LYS A 597 -14.29 -10.26 32.84
CA LYS A 597 -13.00 -9.72 32.41
C LYS A 597 -13.17 -8.43 31.62
N VAL A 598 -12.36 -7.43 31.96
CA VAL A 598 -12.32 -6.13 31.28
C VAL A 598 -10.94 -5.93 30.65
N HIS A 599 -10.90 -5.57 29.37
CA HIS A 599 -9.72 -5.12 28.66
C HIS A 599 -9.83 -3.64 28.39
N MET A 600 -9.05 -2.86 29.14
CA MET A 600 -8.85 -1.46 28.85
C MET A 600 -7.77 -1.36 27.77
N VAL A 601 -8.12 -0.75 26.64
CA VAL A 601 -7.18 -0.42 25.59
C VAL A 601 -6.80 1.03 25.75
N GLU A 602 -5.50 1.30 25.77
CA GLU A 602 -5.02 2.66 25.54
C GLU A 602 -5.30 3.03 24.08
N LYS A 603 -6.32 3.88 23.86
CA LYS A 603 -6.63 4.37 22.53
C LYS A 603 -5.43 5.17 22.03
N ASN A 604 -4.82 4.74 20.94
CA ASN A 604 -3.72 5.48 20.33
C ASN A 604 -4.25 6.82 19.82
N THR A 605 -3.90 7.90 20.51
CA THR A 605 -4.38 9.26 20.19
C THR A 605 -3.50 9.94 19.14
N LEU A 606 -2.35 9.36 18.79
CA LEU A 606 -1.50 9.87 17.73
C LEU A 606 -2.06 9.40 16.38
N ALA A 607 -2.46 10.36 15.55
CA ALA A 607 -2.73 10.08 14.15
C ALA A 607 -1.45 9.50 13.53
N SER A 608 -1.52 8.26 13.05
CA SER A 608 -0.39 7.66 12.35
C SER A 608 -0.05 8.52 11.13
N THR A 609 1.22 8.53 10.74
CA THR A 609 1.67 9.20 9.51
C THR A 609 0.82 8.77 8.31
N SER A 610 0.40 7.50 8.26
CA SER A 610 -0.51 6.99 7.22
C SER A 610 -1.90 7.65 7.22
N VAL A 611 -2.50 7.93 8.39
CA VAL A 611 -3.81 8.61 8.47
C VAL A 611 -3.67 10.05 8.01
N THR A 612 -2.63 10.75 8.45
CA THR A 612 -2.34 12.13 8.04
C THR A 612 -2.16 12.24 6.52
N GLU A 613 -1.40 11.33 5.92
CA GLU A 613 -1.24 11.28 4.46
C GLU A 613 -2.54 10.94 3.74
N ARG A 614 -3.38 10.02 4.24
CA ARG A 614 -4.69 9.74 3.64
C ARG A 614 -5.62 10.94 3.70
N LYS A 615 -5.69 11.63 4.85
CA LYS A 615 -6.45 12.87 5.02
C LYS A 615 -5.98 13.93 4.01
N TRP A 616 -4.66 14.06 3.83
CA TRP A 616 -4.10 14.97 2.85
C TRP A 616 -4.48 14.62 1.40
N LYS A 617 -4.33 13.34 1.01
CA LYS A 617 -4.69 12.89 -0.34
C LYS A 617 -6.18 13.14 -0.64
N LEU A 618 -7.07 12.91 0.34
CA LEU A 618 -8.51 13.18 0.20
C LEU A 618 -8.80 14.67 0.02
N LEU A 619 -8.17 15.53 0.83
CA LEU A 619 -8.32 16.98 0.71
C LEU A 619 -7.85 17.49 -0.66
N ARG A 620 -6.67 17.05 -1.10
CA ARG A 620 -6.09 17.40 -2.40
C ARG A 620 -7.04 17.00 -3.54
N GLU A 621 -7.60 15.81 -3.48
CA GLU A 621 -8.57 15.35 -4.48
C GLU A 621 -9.86 16.18 -4.46
N ASN A 622 -10.36 16.58 -3.29
CA ASN A 622 -11.50 17.49 -3.20
C ASN A 622 -11.20 18.88 -3.77
N VAL A 623 -10.00 19.41 -3.59
CA VAL A 623 -9.59 20.68 -4.22
C VAL A 623 -9.60 20.56 -5.75
N ARG A 624 -9.08 19.45 -6.29
CA ARG A 624 -9.10 19.19 -7.73
C ARG A 624 -10.55 19.11 -8.25
N ARG A 625 -11.41 18.32 -7.60
CA ARG A 625 -12.84 18.20 -7.94
C ARG A 625 -13.55 19.53 -7.89
N PHE A 626 -13.29 20.32 -6.86
CA PHE A 626 -13.86 21.65 -6.71
C PHE A 626 -13.43 22.59 -7.86
N SER A 627 -12.17 22.49 -8.29
CA SER A 627 -11.67 23.27 -9.42
C SER A 627 -12.37 22.91 -10.74
N THR A 628 -12.69 21.64 -10.96
CA THR A 628 -13.28 21.13 -12.21
C THR A 628 -14.81 21.05 -12.18
N GLY A 629 -15.44 21.20 -11.01
CA GLY A 629 -16.90 21.08 -10.86
C GLY A 629 -17.40 19.65 -10.71
N GLU A 630 -16.50 18.72 -10.43
CA GLU A 630 -16.87 17.34 -10.08
C GLU A 630 -17.42 17.28 -8.65
N PRO A 631 -18.27 16.29 -8.34
CA PRO A 631 -18.79 16.13 -6.98
C PRO A 631 -17.68 15.89 -5.96
N LEU A 632 -17.77 16.64 -4.84
CA LEU A 632 -16.84 16.48 -3.72
C LEU A 632 -17.08 15.15 -3.02
N LEU A 633 -16.00 14.59 -2.52
CA LEU A 633 -15.99 13.40 -1.68
C LEU A 633 -16.16 13.81 -0.23
N ALA A 634 -16.64 12.87 0.60
CA ALA A 634 -16.75 13.06 2.04
C ALA A 634 -17.62 14.24 2.46
N ILE A 635 -18.63 14.56 1.66
CA ILE A 635 -19.70 15.47 2.06
C ILE A 635 -20.41 14.86 3.28
N ILE A 636 -20.68 15.68 4.28
CA ILE A 636 -21.44 15.33 5.47
C ILE A 636 -22.74 16.12 5.49
N ASP A 637 -23.81 15.50 5.96
CA ASP A 637 -25.08 16.15 6.24
C ASP A 637 -25.51 15.89 7.70
N GLY A 638 -26.59 16.55 8.13
CA GLY A 638 -27.03 16.51 9.52
C GLY A 638 -27.62 15.17 9.96
N GLU A 639 -27.88 14.23 9.05
CA GLU A 639 -28.39 12.89 9.36
C GLU A 639 -27.24 11.87 9.45
N ASP A 640 -26.14 12.10 8.72
CA ASP A 640 -24.97 11.22 8.63
C ASP A 640 -23.82 11.48 9.64
N TYR A 641 -23.75 12.65 10.31
CA TYR A 641 -22.62 13.04 11.17
C TYR A 641 -22.68 12.54 12.63
#